data_AF-A0AAD8C980-F1
#
_entry.id   AF-A0AAD8C980-F1
#
_cell.length_a   1.000
_cell.length_b   1.000
_cell.length_c   1.000
_cell.angle_alpha   90.00
_cell.angle_beta   90.00
_cell.angle_gamma   90.00
#
_symmetry.space_group_name_H-M   'P 1'
#
loop_
_entity.id
_entity.type
_entity.pdbx_description
1 polymer ?
#
loop_
_entity_poly.entity_id
_entity_poly.type
_entity_poly.pdbx_seq_one_letter_code
_entity_poly.pdbx_strand_id
1 'polypeptide(L)'
;MDEIEIDMDLEVVDNNISDEVSLLTDGVRPATTEELVEMLKLAGTEMTVKYLTGEVTFENFSKVLEKSKKSVESKAPLAERQVSSTYATGNIPAFDQLLEEASQEDVVDYEEDEDYEEVEEAKQEQFYDKDEDWLPESKSKKGKSKEEKHAGDRKKKKRKQRKKTFDVPKELAGVKGQAMLLRAQGKTDEAVSLLYEIINRMPKAAMPFETLGSIHEDKGDMAQALKFYMVAANLKGTHATEWMDLAEMCIAQKEEKMALICFSKALRNATNKDGKLLILQRKCEFLEPSVIKVLQCKEQMLQFMDRSEPRAILTFARHIANEFLEKEDESGAISVYQYIHREFPNDIDSEDVHHLAELLMSQKSYEKCIEIIIRHCGVETVFSGTTPSLEELAMTIEKFSRKEVTLDRLTVPHLMPIDLRSKLVQCILLTRSLSSLDILKELINSVIEPDVEHYGDAHYDIAENMVECGFLEEARPILYSLTNSQNFNKAAVWLTYGQCLNALGDIKEAAKAYTHVVELAPGHYNARVTLSSLLQQMGQNDIALDILSKGPTEEGEATADQLLLMHKCQLLHSQGKLNEFISTTKKLLSYHIPGQLNPDFIKIMLALRTTKSRHSLLCMMAGKKVQTEKTAEAETAENKTAKEMSEGEAKKFRASLWDIFCKMCKAMYEKGMTEELHETVTLGLICKQFSRDHGMVKDAEFLCLKVGPLNLNLYHLARSFIIEEKEKTQAYNLYCYIMTKLKEVTDLRFAVRALMKNPNCLALILLNGNARMISGTYKQALTEYLSVLRKTPDNDMALLCSALCLAHIASQAYSTRKNALIAQVICFMTAYKEMRGECQETYYNIGRVLQQLNIPYAAVYYFKKALEFPPCVADEEGTFNLQHEIAYNLALIYQRSNNLSLAQYYIDNYCIV
;
A
#
# COMPACT_ATOMS: atom_id res chain seq x y z
N MET A 1 37.60 -46.32 -13.63
CA MET A 1 37.22 -47.71 -13.34
C MET A 1 35.86 -47.65 -12.65
N ASP A 2 34.74 -47.57 -13.36
CA ASP A 2 34.47 -47.99 -14.74
C ASP A 2 33.88 -46.86 -15.59
N GLU A 3 34.31 -46.83 -16.86
CA GLU A 3 34.01 -45.89 -17.93
C GLU A 3 32.83 -46.41 -18.77
N ILE A 4 32.02 -45.50 -19.33
CA ILE A 4 31.45 -45.66 -20.68
C ILE A 4 31.44 -44.27 -21.36
N GLU A 5 32.36 -44.09 -22.30
CA GLU A 5 32.27 -43.13 -23.42
C GLU A 5 31.08 -43.50 -24.33
N ILE A 6 30.55 -42.57 -25.12
CA ILE A 6 30.44 -42.72 -26.58
C ILE A 6 29.94 -41.42 -27.23
N ASP A 7 30.63 -41.16 -28.33
CA ASP A 7 30.55 -40.22 -29.45
C ASP A 7 29.21 -39.63 -29.92
N MET A 8 29.43 -38.54 -30.66
CA MET A 8 28.55 -37.80 -31.57
C MET A 8 27.80 -38.69 -32.56
N ASP A 9 26.60 -38.25 -32.97
CA ASP A 9 26.24 -38.25 -34.39
C ASP A 9 25.20 -37.15 -34.71
N LEU A 10 25.53 -36.41 -35.78
CA LEU A 10 24.68 -35.49 -36.52
C LEU A 10 23.81 -36.30 -37.50
N GLU A 11 22.49 -36.19 -37.42
CA GLU A 11 21.64 -36.40 -38.60
C GLU A 11 20.53 -35.34 -38.69
N VAL A 12 20.56 -34.66 -39.84
CA VAL A 12 19.64 -33.69 -40.39
C VAL A 12 18.45 -34.43 -41.01
N VAL A 13 17.19 -34.06 -40.71
CA VAL A 13 16.15 -33.94 -41.74
C VAL A 13 15.14 -32.86 -41.37
N ASP A 14 14.95 -31.99 -42.36
CA ASP A 14 14.14 -30.79 -42.49
C ASP A 14 12.62 -30.92 -42.27
N ASN A 15 12.09 -29.77 -41.83
CA ASN A 15 10.87 -29.07 -42.24
C ASN A 15 9.51 -29.75 -42.16
N ASN A 16 8.65 -29.19 -41.30
CA ASN A 16 7.38 -28.65 -41.80
C ASN A 16 6.78 -27.56 -40.91
N ILE A 17 6.52 -26.43 -41.57
CA ILE A 17 5.43 -25.48 -41.37
C ILE A 17 5.73 -24.27 -40.45
N SER A 18 5.62 -23.14 -41.12
CA SER A 18 5.96 -21.77 -40.78
C SER A 18 4.82 -21.02 -40.08
N ASP A 19 5.22 -19.86 -39.57
CA ASP A 19 4.42 -18.64 -39.35
C ASP A 19 3.56 -18.57 -38.08
N GLU A 20 4.12 -18.00 -37.01
CA GLU A 20 3.70 -16.68 -36.53
C GLU A 20 4.71 -16.09 -35.52
N VAL A 21 4.85 -14.77 -35.58
CA VAL A 21 6.01 -13.97 -35.19
C VAL A 21 6.03 -13.68 -33.68
N SER A 22 7.05 -14.20 -32.98
CA SER A 22 7.50 -13.70 -31.68
C SER A 22 8.68 -12.76 -31.87
N LEU A 23 8.48 -11.46 -31.67
CA LEU A 23 9.57 -10.52 -31.41
C LEU A 23 9.33 -9.92 -30.04
N LEU A 24 10.21 -10.25 -29.09
CA LEU A 24 10.81 -9.31 -28.15
C LEU A 24 11.92 -10.01 -27.34
N THR A 25 13.06 -9.31 -27.27
CA THR A 25 14.21 -9.44 -26.34
C THR A 25 15.20 -10.60 -26.49
N ASP A 26 16.24 -10.37 -27.29
CA ASP A 26 17.67 -10.24 -26.89
C ASP A 26 18.50 -10.23 -28.19
N GLY A 27 19.30 -9.21 -28.53
CA GLY A 27 20.55 -8.89 -27.86
C GLY A 27 21.70 -8.83 -28.88
N VAL A 28 21.68 -7.88 -29.82
CA VAL A 28 22.89 -7.42 -30.54
C VAL A 28 22.78 -5.91 -30.71
N ARG A 29 23.68 -5.17 -30.07
CA ARG A 29 23.89 -3.75 -30.42
C ARG A 29 24.54 -3.72 -31.81
N PRO A 30 24.01 -2.96 -32.79
CA PRO A 30 24.65 -2.83 -34.09
C PRO A 30 26.05 -2.24 -33.88
N ALA A 31 27.07 -2.93 -34.39
CA ALA A 31 28.47 -2.58 -34.13
C ALA A 31 28.96 -1.48 -35.09
N THR A 32 28.22 -1.20 -36.16
CA THR A 32 28.57 -0.21 -37.18
C THR A 32 27.37 0.67 -37.55
N THR A 33 27.68 1.88 -38.03
CA THR A 33 26.67 2.82 -38.55
C THR A 33 25.93 2.28 -39.77
N GLU A 34 26.51 1.33 -40.50
CA GLU A 34 25.91 0.71 -41.69
C GLU A 34 24.78 -0.27 -41.35
N GLU A 35 24.94 -1.09 -40.29
CA GLU A 35 23.90 -2.01 -39.81
C GLU A 35 22.66 -1.26 -39.29
N LEU A 36 22.88 -0.11 -38.63
CA LEU A 36 21.81 0.74 -38.13
C LEU A 36 21.05 1.43 -39.28
N VAL A 37 21.76 1.77 -40.36
CA VAL A 37 21.18 2.34 -41.59
C VAL A 37 20.36 1.30 -42.37
N GLU A 38 20.78 0.03 -42.39
CA GLU A 38 20.07 -1.04 -43.09
C GLU A 38 18.77 -1.44 -42.35
N MET A 39 18.80 -1.50 -41.01
CA MET A 39 17.59 -1.69 -40.20
C MET A 39 16.58 -0.55 -40.36
N LEU A 40 17.03 0.70 -40.48
CA LEU A 40 16.14 1.86 -40.68
C LEU A 40 15.58 1.94 -42.11
N LYS A 41 16.25 1.35 -43.12
CA LYS A 41 15.72 1.20 -44.48
C LYS A 41 14.60 0.16 -44.54
N LEU A 42 14.73 -0.95 -43.79
CA LEU A 42 13.68 -1.96 -43.64
C LEU A 42 12.43 -1.43 -42.92
N ALA A 43 12.60 -0.47 -42.01
CA ALA A 43 11.50 0.21 -41.30
C ALA A 43 10.76 1.27 -42.15
N GLY A 44 11.07 1.41 -43.44
CA GLY A 44 10.29 2.23 -44.37
C GLY A 44 10.43 3.74 -44.20
N THR A 45 11.47 4.24 -43.52
CA THR A 45 11.68 5.68 -43.33
C THR A 45 12.99 6.17 -43.98
N GLU A 46 13.01 6.26 -45.31
CA GLU A 46 14.20 6.69 -46.08
C GLU A 46 14.70 8.10 -45.73
N MET A 47 13.83 9.02 -45.32
CA MET A 47 14.19 10.42 -45.09
C MET A 47 14.88 10.68 -43.74
N THR A 48 14.56 9.89 -42.72
CA THR A 48 15.20 9.92 -41.40
C THR A 48 16.63 9.42 -41.49
N VAL A 49 16.88 8.41 -42.34
CA VAL A 49 18.22 7.90 -42.63
C VAL A 49 19.09 8.98 -43.28
N LYS A 50 18.56 9.69 -44.30
CA LYS A 50 19.29 10.77 -44.99
C LYS A 50 19.60 11.99 -44.09
N TYR A 51 18.80 12.22 -43.05
CA TYR A 51 19.09 13.24 -42.04
C TYR A 51 20.20 12.77 -41.07
N LEU A 52 20.12 11.54 -40.57
CA LEU A 52 21.10 10.98 -39.64
C LEU A 52 22.49 10.77 -40.27
N THR A 53 22.57 10.53 -41.58
CA THR A 53 23.84 10.47 -42.33
C THR A 53 24.40 11.85 -42.70
N GLY A 54 23.69 12.93 -42.40
CA GLY A 54 24.12 14.31 -42.68
C GLY A 54 23.96 14.77 -44.13
N GLU A 55 23.31 13.96 -44.99
CA GLU A 55 23.05 14.30 -46.39
C GLU A 55 21.96 15.37 -46.56
N VAL A 56 21.10 15.55 -45.56
CA VAL A 56 20.01 16.54 -45.57
C VAL A 56 20.09 17.39 -44.30
N THR A 57 19.94 18.71 -44.45
CA THR A 57 19.92 19.64 -43.32
C THR A 57 18.61 19.54 -42.52
N PHE A 58 18.68 19.84 -41.22
CA PHE A 58 17.53 19.77 -40.31
C PHE A 58 16.32 20.58 -40.80
N GLU A 59 16.54 21.74 -41.43
CA GLU A 59 15.45 22.54 -42.01
C GLU A 59 14.71 21.83 -43.15
N ASN A 60 15.42 21.08 -43.99
CA ASN A 60 14.80 20.35 -45.10
C ASN A 60 14.07 19.10 -44.61
N PHE A 61 14.61 18.43 -43.58
CA PHE A 61 13.93 17.34 -42.89
C PHE A 61 12.64 17.82 -42.20
N SER A 62 12.71 18.94 -41.46
CA SER A 62 11.57 19.59 -40.80
C SER A 62 10.49 20.02 -41.79
N LYS A 63 10.86 20.57 -42.97
CA LYS A 63 9.89 20.98 -44.00
C LYS A 63 9.14 19.81 -44.63
N VAL A 64 9.77 18.65 -44.77
CA VAL A 64 9.11 17.43 -45.28
C VAL A 64 8.21 16.81 -44.22
N LEU A 65 8.64 16.83 -42.95
CA LEU A 65 7.84 16.34 -41.83
C LEU A 65 6.62 17.25 -41.57
N GLU A 66 6.77 18.56 -41.70
CA GLU A 66 5.65 19.50 -41.68
C GLU A 66 4.72 19.35 -42.90
N LYS A 67 5.24 18.99 -44.08
CA LYS A 67 4.40 18.64 -45.23
C LYS A 67 3.60 17.35 -44.98
N SER A 68 4.18 16.36 -44.30
CA SER A 68 3.50 15.11 -43.92
C SER A 68 2.46 15.31 -42.81
N LYS A 69 2.70 16.25 -41.87
CA LYS A 69 1.70 16.65 -40.86
C LYS A 69 0.57 17.49 -41.47
N LYS A 70 0.89 18.38 -42.42
CA LYS A 70 -0.13 19.14 -43.18
C LYS A 70 -0.98 18.27 -44.13
N SER A 71 -0.57 17.03 -44.44
CA SER A 71 -1.45 16.06 -45.12
C SER A 71 -2.40 15.31 -44.18
N VAL A 72 -2.22 15.38 -42.85
CA VAL A 72 -3.04 14.64 -41.87
C VAL A 72 -4.07 15.53 -41.16
N GLU A 73 -3.88 16.86 -41.10
CA GLU A 73 -4.76 17.75 -40.32
C GLU A 73 -5.57 18.79 -41.13
N SER A 74 -5.65 18.68 -42.46
CA SER A 74 -6.56 19.55 -43.21
C SER A 74 -7.20 18.85 -44.41
N LYS A 75 -8.39 18.25 -44.18
CA LYS A 75 -9.62 18.41 -44.99
C LYS A 75 -10.64 17.29 -44.71
N ALA A 76 -11.68 17.63 -43.96
CA ALA A 76 -13.05 17.41 -44.43
C ALA A 76 -13.51 18.69 -45.18
N PRO A 77 -14.55 18.72 -46.04
CA PRO A 77 -15.42 17.65 -46.57
C PRO A 77 -15.65 17.72 -48.12
N LEU A 78 -16.60 16.91 -48.63
CA LEU A 78 -17.31 16.93 -49.93
C LEU A 78 -16.64 16.27 -51.16
N ALA A 79 -17.10 15.06 -51.52
CA ALA A 79 -17.68 14.73 -52.84
C ALA A 79 -17.92 13.21 -53.00
N GLU A 80 -19.18 12.87 -53.28
CA GLU A 80 -19.64 11.94 -54.32
C GLU A 80 -19.06 10.51 -54.43
N ARG A 81 -19.98 9.54 -54.24
CA ARG A 81 -20.10 8.24 -54.92
C ARG A 81 -18.79 7.49 -55.21
N GLN A 82 -18.48 6.52 -54.35
CA GLN A 82 -18.22 5.17 -54.83
C GLN A 82 -18.68 4.14 -53.78
N VAL A 83 -19.64 3.34 -54.21
CA VAL A 83 -20.26 2.24 -53.46
C VAL A 83 -19.40 1.00 -53.66
N SER A 84 -18.91 0.40 -52.58
CA SER A 84 -19.05 -1.05 -52.27
C SER A 84 -18.02 -1.49 -51.24
N SER A 85 -18.44 -2.42 -50.36
CA SER A 85 -17.61 -3.36 -49.58
C SER A 85 -17.25 -3.08 -48.10
N THR A 86 -18.10 -2.43 -47.29
CA THR A 86 -17.90 -2.37 -45.82
C THR A 86 -19.07 -2.81 -44.94
N TYR A 87 -20.05 -3.57 -45.46
CA TYR A 87 -21.17 -4.09 -44.64
C TYR A 87 -21.22 -5.62 -44.58
N ALA A 88 -20.10 -6.25 -44.18
CA ALA A 88 -20.05 -7.68 -43.89
C ALA A 88 -19.74 -8.01 -42.42
N THR A 89 -19.47 -7.01 -41.57
CA THR A 89 -19.24 -7.20 -40.13
C THR A 89 -20.31 -6.41 -39.35
N GLY A 90 -21.19 -7.14 -38.68
CA GLY A 90 -22.41 -6.62 -38.03
C GLY A 90 -22.17 -5.80 -36.77
N ASN A 91 -21.43 -4.69 -36.86
CA ASN A 91 -21.44 -3.66 -35.80
C ASN A 91 -22.40 -2.54 -36.20
N ILE A 92 -23.54 -2.49 -35.51
CA ILE A 92 -24.53 -1.43 -35.66
C ILE A 92 -24.22 -0.38 -34.58
N PRO A 93 -23.80 0.85 -34.94
CA PRO A 93 -23.41 1.89 -33.98
C PRO A 93 -24.50 2.27 -32.96
N ALA A 94 -25.78 2.04 -33.31
CA ALA A 94 -26.92 2.31 -32.44
C ALA A 94 -27.05 1.34 -31.26
N PHE A 95 -26.41 0.16 -31.33
CA PHE A 95 -26.41 -0.83 -30.24
C PHE A 95 -25.32 -0.52 -29.21
N ASP A 96 -24.13 -0.15 -29.66
CA ASP A 96 -23.02 0.26 -28.79
C ASP A 96 -23.35 1.57 -28.06
N GLN A 97 -23.99 2.54 -28.73
CA GLN A 97 -24.53 3.74 -28.05
C GLN A 97 -25.61 3.40 -27.01
N LEU A 98 -26.39 2.33 -27.22
CA LEU A 98 -27.43 1.89 -26.28
C LEU A 98 -26.84 1.19 -25.05
N LEU A 99 -25.70 0.51 -25.20
CA LEU A 99 -24.91 -0.06 -24.11
C LEU A 99 -24.13 1.02 -23.35
N GLU A 100 -23.61 2.04 -24.04
CA GLU A 100 -22.96 3.21 -23.43
C GLU A 100 -23.95 4.09 -22.65
N GLU A 101 -25.13 4.39 -23.20
CA GLU A 101 -26.17 5.14 -22.49
C GLU A 101 -26.77 4.36 -21.31
N ALA A 102 -26.82 3.02 -21.38
CA ALA A 102 -27.30 2.17 -20.29
C ALA A 102 -26.25 1.93 -19.21
N SER A 103 -24.96 1.86 -19.57
CA SER A 103 -23.86 1.73 -18.60
C SER A 103 -23.57 3.05 -17.87
N GLN A 104 -23.85 4.20 -18.48
CA GLN A 104 -23.71 5.50 -17.81
C GLN A 104 -24.81 5.81 -16.78
N GLU A 105 -25.96 5.13 -16.82
CA GLU A 105 -27.07 5.36 -15.88
C GLU A 105 -27.10 4.40 -14.68
N ASP A 106 -26.27 3.35 -14.67
CA ASP A 106 -26.13 2.42 -13.54
C ASP A 106 -24.81 2.60 -12.77
N VAL A 107 -24.05 3.67 -13.03
CA VAL A 107 -22.98 4.13 -12.12
C VAL A 107 -23.61 5.07 -11.09
N VAL A 108 -24.36 4.48 -10.16
CA VAL A 108 -24.15 4.82 -8.75
C VAL A 108 -23.27 3.69 -8.24
N ASP A 109 -21.99 3.77 -8.61
CA ASP A 109 -20.94 3.13 -7.85
C ASP A 109 -21.02 3.73 -6.44
N TYR A 110 -21.55 2.95 -5.52
CA TYR A 110 -20.88 2.79 -4.25
C TYR A 110 -19.71 1.86 -4.53
N GLU A 111 -18.68 2.39 -5.20
CA GLU A 111 -17.33 1.84 -5.07
C GLU A 111 -16.93 2.14 -3.62
N GLU A 112 -16.70 1.07 -2.87
CA GLU A 112 -16.04 1.09 -1.58
C GLU A 112 -14.63 1.66 -1.79
N ASP A 113 -14.49 2.96 -1.54
CA ASP A 113 -13.19 3.61 -1.34
C ASP A 113 -12.64 3.18 0.04
N GLU A 114 -11.98 2.02 0.09
CA GLU A 114 -10.87 1.79 1.00
C GLU A 114 -9.59 2.22 0.28
N ASP A 115 -9.13 3.45 0.57
CA ASP A 115 -7.71 3.77 0.83
C ASP A 115 -7.55 5.28 1.09
N TYR A 116 -7.52 5.63 2.38
CA TYR A 116 -6.78 6.79 2.87
C TYR A 116 -5.43 6.28 3.41
N GLU A 117 -4.31 6.82 2.95
CA GLU A 117 -3.51 7.69 3.82
C GLU A 117 -2.46 8.53 3.05
N GLU A 118 -2.57 9.83 3.32
CA GLU A 118 -1.54 10.85 3.53
C GLU A 118 -0.43 11.07 2.48
N VAL A 119 -0.31 12.33 2.02
CA VAL A 119 0.53 13.34 2.69
C VAL A 119 0.17 14.73 2.14
N GLU A 120 -0.27 15.60 3.04
CA GLU A 120 -0.18 17.06 2.89
C GLU A 120 1.29 17.50 2.82
N GLU A 121 1.64 18.42 1.93
CA GLU A 121 2.54 19.52 2.32
C GLU A 121 2.41 20.74 1.38
N ALA A 122 1.80 21.79 1.94
CA ALA A 122 2.27 23.18 1.96
C ALA A 122 2.62 23.91 0.64
N LYS A 123 1.75 24.87 0.27
CA LYS A 123 2.00 26.33 0.13
C LYS A 123 1.03 26.92 -0.91
N GLN A 124 0.01 27.66 -0.48
CA GLN A 124 0.01 29.11 -0.24
C GLN A 124 0.03 29.96 -1.52
N GLU A 125 -1.02 30.78 -1.62
CA GLU A 125 -1.13 32.06 -2.32
C GLU A 125 -1.24 32.03 -3.86
N GLN A 126 -2.06 32.83 -4.55
CA GLN A 126 -3.10 33.80 -4.20
C GLN A 126 -3.82 34.18 -5.53
N PHE A 127 -5.06 34.63 -5.40
CA PHE A 127 -5.68 35.76 -6.13
C PHE A 127 -6.68 35.54 -7.30
N TYR A 128 -7.97 35.83 -6.99
CA TYR A 128 -9.11 36.48 -7.71
C TYR A 128 -9.48 36.01 -9.14
N ASP A 129 -10.75 35.89 -9.57
CA ASP A 129 -11.94 36.70 -9.27
C ASP A 129 -13.22 36.06 -9.90
N LYS A 130 -14.41 36.40 -9.34
CA LYS A 130 -15.81 36.28 -9.88
C LYS A 130 -16.73 35.16 -9.36
N ASP A 131 -17.24 35.33 -8.14
CA ASP A 131 -18.62 35.76 -7.78
C ASP A 131 -19.65 35.80 -8.94
N GLU A 132 -20.94 35.44 -8.81
CA GLU A 132 -21.84 35.28 -7.66
C GLU A 132 -23.17 34.65 -8.16
N ASP A 133 -23.85 33.92 -7.27
CA ASP A 133 -25.30 33.77 -7.04
C ASP A 133 -26.34 34.02 -8.14
N TRP A 134 -27.34 33.10 -8.21
CA TRP A 134 -28.71 33.53 -8.50
C TRP A 134 -29.81 32.61 -7.91
N LEU A 135 -30.45 33.08 -6.84
CA LEU A 135 -31.82 32.74 -6.44
C LEU A 135 -32.85 33.57 -7.25
N PRO A 136 -34.12 33.13 -7.34
CA PRO A 136 -35.09 33.61 -8.32
C PRO A 136 -36.01 34.72 -7.76
N GLU A 137 -36.46 35.66 -8.60
CA GLU A 137 -37.80 36.23 -8.41
C GLU A 137 -38.39 37.00 -9.61
N SER A 138 -39.72 37.06 -9.54
CA SER A 138 -40.72 37.72 -10.39
C SER A 138 -40.49 39.21 -10.74
N LYS A 139 -41.02 39.65 -11.90
CA LYS A 139 -42.11 40.66 -12.01
C LYS A 139 -42.49 41.07 -13.44
N SER A 140 -43.81 41.17 -13.60
CA SER A 140 -44.66 41.99 -14.50
C SER A 140 -44.08 43.32 -15.02
N LYS A 141 -44.54 44.03 -16.08
CA LYS A 141 -45.92 44.33 -16.54
C LYS A 141 -45.88 45.31 -17.76
N LYS A 142 -46.93 45.30 -18.60
CA LYS A 142 -47.61 46.38 -19.40
C LYS A 142 -47.88 45.93 -20.84
N GLY A 143 -49.05 46.05 -21.46
CA GLY A 143 -50.37 46.60 -21.08
C GLY A 143 -51.20 46.91 -22.34
N LYS A 144 -52.55 46.96 -22.18
CA LYS A 144 -53.64 47.36 -23.13
C LYS A 144 -54.22 46.22 -24.01
N SER A 145 -55.53 46.05 -24.20
CA SER A 145 -56.76 46.78 -23.81
C SER A 145 -58.02 45.98 -24.25
N LYS A 146 -59.13 46.04 -23.48
CA LYS A 146 -60.59 46.01 -23.83
C LYS A 146 -61.12 44.89 -24.76
N GLU A 147 -62.34 44.36 -24.72
CA GLU A 147 -63.62 44.50 -24.00
C GLU A 147 -64.48 43.27 -24.43
N GLU A 148 -65.34 42.77 -23.54
CA GLU A 148 -66.71 42.24 -23.77
C GLU A 148 -67.05 41.15 -24.85
N LYS A 149 -67.48 39.94 -24.40
CA LYS A 149 -68.90 39.42 -24.44
C LYS A 149 -69.04 37.88 -24.40
N HIS A 150 -69.95 37.46 -23.52
CA HIS A 150 -70.92 36.34 -23.54
C HIS A 150 -70.56 34.88 -23.92
N ALA A 151 -70.82 34.02 -22.94
CA ALA A 151 -71.71 32.85 -22.97
C ALA A 151 -71.43 31.66 -23.91
N GLY A 152 -70.94 30.58 -23.29
CA GLY A 152 -71.44 29.21 -23.38
C GLY A 152 -71.56 28.53 -24.75
N ASP A 153 -70.62 27.62 -25.06
CA ASP A 153 -70.99 26.28 -25.54
C ASP A 153 -69.83 25.27 -25.43
N ARG A 154 -70.24 24.00 -25.43
CA ARG A 154 -69.55 22.74 -25.20
C ARG A 154 -68.29 22.47 -26.05
N LYS A 155 -67.42 21.65 -25.44
CA LYS A 155 -66.42 20.72 -26.03
C LYS A 155 -65.28 21.34 -26.85
N LYS A 156 -64.06 21.22 -26.31
CA LYS A 156 -62.90 20.55 -26.97
C LYS A 156 -61.72 20.47 -25.99
N LYS A 157 -61.43 19.24 -25.51
CA LYS A 157 -60.12 18.88 -24.97
C LYS A 157 -59.07 19.24 -26.03
N LYS A 158 -58.14 20.15 -25.72
CA LYS A 158 -56.90 20.29 -26.49
C LYS A 158 -56.16 18.95 -26.38
N ARG A 159 -56.16 18.18 -27.47
CA ARG A 159 -55.32 16.99 -27.63
C ARG A 159 -53.90 17.38 -27.26
N LYS A 160 -53.34 16.79 -26.19
CA LYS A 160 -51.89 16.64 -26.05
C LYS A 160 -51.42 16.06 -27.40
N GLN A 161 -50.50 16.76 -28.06
CA GLN A 161 -49.91 16.27 -29.30
C GLN A 161 -49.34 14.88 -29.00
N ARG A 162 -49.99 13.84 -29.53
CA ARG A 162 -49.37 12.53 -29.68
C ARG A 162 -48.04 12.80 -30.36
N LYS A 163 -46.90 12.40 -29.76
CA LYS A 163 -45.65 12.23 -30.50
C LYS A 163 -46.05 11.47 -31.75
N LYS A 164 -45.91 12.10 -32.93
CA LYS A 164 -46.21 11.43 -34.19
C LYS A 164 -45.28 10.23 -34.22
N THR A 165 -45.85 9.02 -34.19
CA THR A 165 -45.16 7.87 -34.76
C THR A 165 -44.69 8.33 -36.13
N PHE A 166 -43.40 8.20 -36.43
CA PHE A 166 -42.94 8.38 -37.80
C PHE A 166 -43.57 7.25 -38.60
N ASP A 167 -44.79 7.50 -39.10
CA ASP A 167 -45.49 6.57 -39.96
C ASP A 167 -44.63 6.36 -41.20
N VAL A 168 -44.22 5.12 -41.37
CA VAL A 168 -43.36 4.68 -42.46
C VAL A 168 -44.01 5.14 -43.78
N PRO A 169 -43.27 5.84 -44.67
CA PRO A 169 -43.76 6.19 -46.00
C PRO A 169 -44.36 4.98 -46.73
N LYS A 170 -45.46 5.16 -47.47
CA LYS A 170 -46.15 4.06 -48.17
C LYS A 170 -45.24 3.22 -49.08
N GLU A 171 -44.18 3.84 -49.62
CA GLU A 171 -43.15 3.16 -50.42
C GLU A 171 -42.34 2.16 -49.57
N LEU A 172 -41.96 2.52 -48.36
CA LEU A 172 -41.22 1.65 -47.43
C LEU A 172 -42.12 0.60 -46.75
N ALA A 173 -43.43 0.84 -46.67
CA ALA A 173 -44.40 -0.19 -46.29
C ALA A 173 -44.52 -1.29 -47.37
N GLY A 174 -44.39 -0.92 -48.65
CA GLY A 174 -44.28 -1.88 -49.76
C GLY A 174 -43.02 -2.75 -49.65
N VAL A 175 -41.88 -2.14 -49.32
CA VAL A 175 -40.62 -2.88 -49.10
C VAL A 175 -40.67 -3.73 -47.83
N LYS A 176 -41.39 -3.32 -46.76
CA LYS A 176 -41.69 -4.19 -45.61
C LYS A 176 -42.45 -5.44 -46.04
N GLY A 177 -43.52 -5.26 -46.81
CA GLY A 177 -44.30 -6.36 -47.36
C GLY A 177 -43.44 -7.28 -48.22
N GLN A 178 -42.54 -6.71 -49.03
CA GLN A 178 -41.58 -7.45 -49.84
C GLN A 178 -40.56 -8.24 -49.00
N ALA A 179 -40.00 -7.65 -47.94
CA ALA A 179 -39.09 -8.34 -47.01
C ALA A 179 -39.81 -9.47 -46.25
N MET A 180 -41.05 -9.26 -45.82
CA MET A 180 -41.88 -10.31 -45.20
C MET A 180 -42.26 -11.41 -46.19
N LEU A 181 -42.48 -11.08 -47.46
CA LEU A 181 -42.80 -12.03 -48.52
C LEU A 181 -41.56 -12.85 -48.92
N LEU A 182 -40.38 -12.24 -48.95
CA LEU A 182 -39.09 -12.93 -49.14
C LEU A 182 -38.76 -13.85 -47.96
N ARG A 183 -39.07 -13.42 -46.72
CA ARG A 183 -39.03 -14.27 -45.53
C ARG A 183 -39.96 -15.47 -45.67
N ALA A 184 -41.21 -15.28 -46.06
CA ALA A 184 -42.17 -16.37 -46.28
C ALA A 184 -41.75 -17.33 -47.43
N GLN A 185 -40.96 -16.84 -48.39
CA GLN A 185 -40.36 -17.64 -49.46
C GLN A 185 -39.07 -18.36 -49.05
N GLY A 186 -38.59 -18.19 -47.80
CA GLY A 186 -37.36 -18.79 -47.30
C GLY A 186 -36.07 -18.11 -47.78
N LYS A 187 -36.16 -17.04 -48.57
CA LYS A 187 -35.02 -16.25 -49.07
C LYS A 187 -34.59 -15.20 -48.04
N THR A 188 -34.03 -15.68 -46.94
CA THR A 188 -33.75 -14.84 -45.77
C THR A 188 -32.61 -13.85 -45.99
N ASP A 189 -31.60 -14.16 -46.79
CA ASP A 189 -30.44 -13.28 -47.00
C ASP A 189 -30.75 -12.07 -47.91
N GLU A 190 -31.62 -12.26 -48.91
CA GLU A 190 -32.16 -11.17 -49.73
C GLU A 190 -33.07 -10.25 -48.91
N ALA A 191 -33.78 -10.79 -47.92
CA ALA A 191 -34.61 -10.00 -47.02
C ALA A 191 -33.76 -9.14 -46.06
N VAL A 192 -32.66 -9.70 -45.53
CA VAL A 192 -31.75 -8.98 -44.62
C VAL A 192 -31.06 -7.82 -45.34
N SER A 193 -30.59 -7.99 -46.58
CA SER A 193 -29.96 -6.91 -47.34
C SER A 193 -30.93 -5.75 -47.62
N LEU A 194 -32.17 -6.06 -48.00
CA LEU A 194 -33.23 -5.06 -48.17
C LEU A 194 -33.55 -4.33 -46.85
N LEU A 195 -33.53 -5.02 -45.72
CA LEU A 195 -33.80 -4.40 -44.41
C LEU A 195 -32.66 -3.47 -43.96
N TYR A 196 -31.40 -3.83 -44.21
CA TYR A 196 -30.26 -2.93 -43.94
C TYR A 196 -30.27 -1.69 -44.84
N GLU A 197 -30.69 -1.81 -46.10
CA GLU A 197 -30.90 -0.64 -46.96
C GLU A 197 -31.97 0.31 -46.38
N ILE A 198 -33.00 -0.22 -45.72
CA ILE A 198 -34.02 0.61 -45.07
C ILE A 198 -33.45 1.28 -43.81
N ILE A 199 -32.66 0.56 -42.99
CA ILE A 199 -32.02 1.14 -41.79
C ILE A 199 -31.10 2.30 -42.18
N ASN A 200 -30.33 2.15 -43.26
CA ASN A 200 -29.45 3.20 -43.78
C ASN A 200 -30.22 4.44 -44.25
N ARG A 201 -31.44 4.26 -44.75
CA ARG A 201 -32.31 5.38 -45.17
C ARG A 201 -33.04 6.02 -44.00
N MET A 202 -33.48 5.23 -43.02
CA MET A 202 -34.22 5.70 -41.84
C MET A 202 -33.77 4.98 -40.56
N PRO A 203 -32.75 5.49 -39.86
CA PRO A 203 -32.20 4.82 -38.68
C PRO A 203 -33.13 4.84 -37.45
N LYS A 204 -34.14 5.72 -37.42
CA LYS A 204 -35.12 5.84 -36.32
C LYS A 204 -36.39 5.02 -36.51
N ALA A 205 -36.50 4.26 -37.60
CA ALA A 205 -37.66 3.42 -37.86
C ALA A 205 -37.56 2.11 -37.06
N ALA A 206 -38.53 1.82 -36.19
CA ALA A 206 -38.52 0.56 -35.42
C ALA A 206 -38.85 -0.68 -36.26
N MET A 207 -39.66 -0.51 -37.30
CA MET A 207 -40.22 -1.60 -38.11
C MET A 207 -39.16 -2.54 -38.76
N PRO A 208 -38.06 -2.02 -39.35
CA PRO A 208 -37.02 -2.87 -39.93
C PRO A 208 -36.35 -3.75 -38.87
N PHE A 209 -36.12 -3.22 -37.67
CA PHE A 209 -35.52 -3.96 -36.56
C PHE A 209 -36.44 -5.08 -36.06
N GLU A 210 -37.76 -4.86 -36.00
CA GLU A 210 -38.70 -5.96 -35.66
C GLU A 210 -38.70 -7.07 -36.72
N THR A 211 -38.67 -6.68 -37.99
CA THR A 211 -38.71 -7.64 -39.09
C THR A 211 -37.39 -8.42 -39.18
N LEU A 212 -36.25 -7.77 -38.88
CA LEU A 212 -34.96 -8.44 -38.70
C LEU A 212 -34.98 -9.38 -37.49
N GLY A 213 -35.53 -8.93 -36.35
CA GLY A 213 -35.70 -9.77 -35.16
C GLY A 213 -36.45 -11.06 -35.49
N SER A 214 -37.57 -10.97 -36.21
CA SER A 214 -38.34 -12.15 -36.59
C SER A 214 -37.67 -13.03 -37.66
N ILE A 215 -36.82 -12.48 -38.52
CA ILE A 215 -36.01 -13.28 -39.46
C ILE A 215 -34.92 -14.04 -38.71
N HIS A 216 -34.27 -13.41 -37.73
CA HIS A 216 -33.27 -14.06 -36.89
C HIS A 216 -33.90 -15.11 -35.96
N GLU A 217 -35.14 -14.90 -35.53
CA GLU A 217 -35.95 -15.90 -34.82
C GLU A 217 -36.23 -17.14 -35.69
N ASP A 218 -36.65 -16.93 -36.96
CA ASP A 218 -36.84 -18.04 -37.91
C ASP A 218 -35.53 -18.78 -38.26
N LYS A 219 -34.39 -18.07 -38.23
CA LYS A 219 -33.05 -18.67 -38.42
C LYS A 219 -32.55 -19.46 -37.20
N GLY A 220 -33.18 -19.27 -36.04
CA GLY A 220 -32.75 -19.86 -34.77
C GLY A 220 -31.70 -19.03 -34.00
N ASP A 221 -31.28 -17.87 -34.54
CA ASP A 221 -30.30 -16.96 -33.92
C ASP A 221 -30.98 -16.03 -32.90
N MET A 222 -31.49 -16.63 -31.82
CA MET A 222 -32.32 -15.95 -30.83
C MET A 222 -31.60 -14.78 -30.11
N ALA A 223 -30.29 -14.88 -29.89
CA ALA A 223 -29.51 -13.82 -29.24
C ALA A 223 -29.43 -12.53 -30.08
N GLN A 224 -29.35 -12.65 -31.41
CA GLN A 224 -29.39 -11.48 -32.30
C GLN A 224 -30.81 -10.95 -32.46
N ALA A 225 -31.80 -11.85 -32.51
CA ALA A 225 -33.22 -11.48 -32.56
C ALA A 225 -33.62 -10.59 -31.38
N LEU A 226 -33.23 -10.97 -30.16
CA LEU A 226 -33.47 -10.20 -28.93
C LEU A 226 -32.91 -8.77 -29.00
N LYS A 227 -31.66 -8.61 -29.46
CA LYS A 227 -31.02 -7.29 -29.60
C LYS A 227 -31.79 -6.39 -30.55
N PHE A 228 -32.23 -6.93 -31.68
CA PHE A 228 -33.03 -6.18 -32.65
C PHE A 228 -34.41 -5.81 -32.10
N TYR A 229 -35.06 -6.71 -31.36
CA TYR A 229 -36.33 -6.42 -30.71
C TYR A 229 -36.21 -5.36 -29.60
N MET A 230 -35.14 -5.37 -28.80
CA MET A 230 -34.88 -4.33 -27.78
C MET A 230 -34.68 -2.95 -28.39
N VAL A 231 -33.93 -2.86 -29.49
CA VAL A 231 -33.74 -1.61 -30.25
C VAL A 231 -35.08 -1.12 -30.81
N ALA A 232 -35.90 -2.04 -31.36
CA ALA A 232 -37.22 -1.71 -31.88
C ALA A 232 -38.15 -1.16 -30.77
N ALA A 233 -38.18 -1.81 -29.60
CA ALA A 233 -39.01 -1.39 -28.47
C ALA A 233 -38.61 -0.01 -27.92
N ASN A 234 -37.30 0.28 -27.86
CA ASN A 234 -36.80 1.59 -27.43
C ASN A 234 -37.19 2.71 -28.41
N LEU A 235 -37.14 2.44 -29.71
CA LEU A 235 -37.50 3.39 -30.75
C LEU A 235 -39.02 3.64 -30.84
N LYS A 236 -39.85 2.63 -30.53
CA LYS A 236 -41.31 2.79 -30.49
C LYS A 236 -41.80 3.56 -29.26
N GLY A 237 -41.03 3.56 -28.17
CA GLY A 237 -41.46 4.11 -26.88
C GLY A 237 -42.70 3.40 -26.33
N THR A 238 -42.73 2.06 -26.46
CA THR A 238 -43.92 1.24 -26.25
C THR A 238 -44.25 0.94 -24.79
N HIS A 239 -45.47 0.43 -24.60
CA HIS A 239 -46.09 0.10 -23.31
C HIS A 239 -45.25 -0.92 -22.51
N ALA A 240 -45.34 -0.85 -21.18
CA ALA A 240 -44.60 -1.71 -20.27
C ALA A 240 -44.80 -3.22 -20.53
N THR A 241 -45.89 -3.62 -21.19
CA THR A 241 -46.17 -5.02 -21.57
C THR A 241 -45.19 -5.56 -22.60
N GLU A 242 -44.78 -4.77 -23.60
CA GLU A 242 -43.84 -5.24 -24.63
C GLU A 242 -42.43 -5.45 -24.05
N TRP A 243 -42.03 -4.61 -23.09
CA TRP A 243 -40.77 -4.82 -22.36
C TRP A 243 -40.81 -6.02 -21.43
N MET A 244 -41.99 -6.38 -20.92
CA MET A 244 -42.19 -7.61 -20.14
C MET A 244 -42.07 -8.85 -21.02
N ASP A 245 -42.71 -8.85 -22.19
CA ASP A 245 -42.61 -9.95 -23.15
C ASP A 245 -41.15 -10.16 -23.59
N LEU A 246 -40.41 -9.07 -23.83
CA LEU A 246 -38.97 -9.14 -24.13
C LEU A 246 -38.13 -9.64 -22.95
N ALA A 247 -38.49 -9.29 -21.72
CA ALA A 247 -37.83 -9.83 -20.54
C ALA A 247 -38.05 -11.35 -20.44
N GLU A 248 -39.27 -11.85 -20.68
CA GLU A 248 -39.57 -13.29 -20.72
C GLU A 248 -38.75 -14.02 -21.81
N MET A 249 -38.59 -13.41 -22.97
CA MET A 249 -37.74 -13.95 -24.03
C MET A 249 -36.25 -13.97 -23.63
N CYS A 250 -35.75 -12.93 -22.93
CA CYS A 250 -34.37 -12.92 -22.40
C CYS A 250 -34.15 -14.01 -21.33
N ILE A 251 -35.15 -14.26 -20.48
CA ILE A 251 -35.12 -15.32 -19.47
C ILE A 251 -35.03 -16.69 -20.14
N ALA A 252 -35.82 -16.93 -21.20
CA ALA A 252 -35.79 -18.17 -21.96
C ALA A 252 -34.41 -18.44 -22.60
N GLN A 253 -33.65 -17.40 -22.92
CA GLN A 253 -32.30 -17.49 -23.52
C GLN A 253 -31.16 -17.46 -22.49
N LYS A 254 -31.46 -17.38 -21.18
CA LYS A 254 -30.48 -17.26 -20.08
C LYS A 254 -29.54 -16.04 -20.18
N GLU A 255 -29.99 -14.96 -20.81
CA GLU A 255 -29.24 -13.70 -20.96
C GLU A 255 -29.63 -12.72 -19.84
N GLU A 256 -29.02 -12.88 -18.66
CA GLU A 256 -29.44 -12.21 -17.43
C GLU A 256 -29.31 -10.68 -17.46
N LYS A 257 -28.20 -10.17 -18.02
CA LYS A 257 -27.92 -8.73 -18.07
C LYS A 257 -28.96 -7.97 -18.91
N MET A 258 -29.36 -8.56 -20.04
CA MET A 258 -30.36 -7.96 -20.93
C MET A 258 -31.77 -8.00 -20.31
N ALA A 259 -32.09 -9.07 -19.56
CA ALA A 259 -33.36 -9.15 -18.84
C ALA A 259 -33.52 -8.03 -17.79
N LEU A 260 -32.46 -7.71 -17.03
CA LEU A 260 -32.48 -6.62 -16.04
C LEU A 260 -32.72 -5.24 -16.66
N ILE A 261 -32.11 -4.97 -17.82
CA ILE A 261 -32.32 -3.74 -18.59
C ILE A 261 -33.76 -3.65 -19.10
N CYS A 262 -34.34 -4.77 -19.55
CA CYS A 262 -35.75 -4.82 -19.96
C CYS A 262 -36.68 -4.52 -18.78
N PHE A 263 -36.42 -5.08 -17.59
CA PHE A 263 -37.20 -4.81 -16.38
C PHE A 263 -37.09 -3.34 -15.92
N SER A 264 -35.90 -2.73 -15.93
CA SER A 264 -35.73 -1.33 -15.55
C SER A 264 -36.46 -0.38 -16.50
N LYS A 265 -36.40 -0.64 -17.82
CA LYS A 265 -37.15 0.10 -18.84
C LYS A 265 -38.66 -0.13 -18.74
N ALA A 266 -39.10 -1.34 -18.40
CA ALA A 266 -40.51 -1.62 -18.14
C ALA A 266 -41.06 -0.78 -16.97
N LEU A 267 -40.28 -0.66 -15.87
CA LEU A 267 -40.66 0.16 -14.70
C LEU A 267 -40.77 1.65 -15.02
N ARG A 268 -39.86 2.17 -15.86
CA ARG A 268 -39.88 3.58 -16.31
C ARG A 268 -41.11 3.89 -17.17
N ASN A 269 -41.53 2.95 -18.03
CA ASN A 269 -42.65 3.13 -18.95
C ASN A 269 -44.03 2.75 -18.36
N ALA A 270 -44.06 2.12 -17.18
CA ALA A 270 -45.30 1.78 -16.50
C ALA A 270 -45.98 3.03 -15.89
N THR A 271 -47.27 3.22 -16.19
CA THR A 271 -48.06 4.38 -15.72
C THR A 271 -48.99 4.06 -14.56
N ASN A 272 -49.36 2.79 -14.37
CA ASN A 272 -50.25 2.33 -13.30
C ASN A 272 -49.44 1.74 -12.13
N LYS A 273 -49.87 1.99 -10.88
CA LYS A 273 -49.23 1.44 -9.67
C LYS A 273 -49.26 -0.09 -9.65
N ASP A 274 -50.41 -0.69 -9.94
CA ASP A 274 -50.60 -2.14 -10.02
C ASP A 274 -49.72 -2.78 -11.11
N GLY A 275 -49.53 -2.06 -12.22
CA GLY A 275 -48.63 -2.48 -13.29
C GLY A 275 -47.16 -2.48 -12.87
N LYS A 276 -46.72 -1.50 -12.06
CA LYS A 276 -45.37 -1.47 -11.49
C LYS A 276 -45.17 -2.58 -10.48
N LEU A 277 -46.16 -2.84 -9.63
CA LEU A 277 -46.15 -3.96 -8.68
C LEU A 277 -46.01 -5.31 -9.39
N LEU A 278 -46.77 -5.54 -10.47
CA LEU A 278 -46.68 -6.77 -11.25
C LEU A 278 -45.29 -6.96 -11.91
N ILE A 279 -44.70 -5.88 -12.43
CA ILE A 279 -43.35 -5.92 -13.02
C ILE A 279 -42.30 -6.21 -11.95
N LEU A 280 -42.42 -5.58 -10.77
CA LEU A 280 -41.51 -5.82 -9.65
C LEU A 280 -41.63 -7.25 -9.10
N GLN A 281 -42.83 -7.81 -9.02
CA GLN A 281 -43.05 -9.21 -8.63
C GLN A 281 -42.34 -10.17 -9.60
N ARG A 282 -42.51 -9.96 -10.91
CA ARG A 282 -41.83 -10.77 -11.94
C ARG A 282 -40.32 -10.59 -11.93
N LYS A 283 -39.82 -9.38 -11.66
CA LYS A 283 -38.40 -9.11 -11.48
C LYS A 283 -37.86 -9.85 -10.25
N CYS A 284 -38.63 -9.95 -9.16
CA CYS A 284 -38.26 -10.73 -7.97
C CYS A 284 -38.20 -12.24 -8.27
N GLU A 285 -39.21 -12.80 -8.96
CA GLU A 285 -39.23 -14.21 -9.38
C GLU A 285 -38.01 -14.56 -10.27
N PHE A 286 -37.60 -13.63 -11.14
CA PHE A 286 -36.39 -13.82 -11.96
C PHE A 286 -35.09 -13.76 -11.15
N LEU A 287 -35.02 -12.87 -10.16
CA LEU A 287 -33.84 -12.64 -9.33
C LEU A 287 -33.67 -13.66 -8.20
N GLU A 288 -34.56 -14.65 -8.07
CA GLU A 288 -34.54 -15.73 -7.06
C GLU A 288 -33.14 -16.29 -6.71
N PRO A 289 -32.18 -16.51 -7.64
CA PRO A 289 -30.84 -16.96 -7.28
C PRO A 289 -30.00 -15.93 -6.50
N SER A 290 -30.33 -14.65 -6.58
CA SER A 290 -29.63 -13.54 -5.91
C SER A 290 -30.52 -12.87 -4.85
N VAL A 291 -30.45 -13.38 -3.61
CA VAL A 291 -31.33 -12.95 -2.51
C VAL A 291 -31.27 -11.45 -2.24
N ILE A 292 -30.08 -10.82 -2.25
CA ILE A 292 -29.92 -9.38 -1.97
C ILE A 292 -30.68 -8.50 -3.00
N LYS A 293 -30.56 -8.83 -4.30
CA LYS A 293 -31.25 -8.09 -5.37
C LYS A 293 -32.76 -8.29 -5.32
N VAL A 294 -33.22 -9.45 -4.87
CA VAL A 294 -34.64 -9.72 -4.61
C VAL A 294 -35.14 -8.82 -3.48
N LEU A 295 -34.40 -8.71 -2.38
CA LEU A 295 -34.78 -7.89 -1.23
C LEU A 295 -34.86 -6.40 -1.59
N GLN A 296 -33.90 -5.88 -2.35
CA GLN A 296 -33.97 -4.51 -2.90
C GLN A 296 -35.18 -4.30 -3.82
N CYS A 297 -35.55 -5.31 -4.62
CA CYS A 297 -36.76 -5.24 -5.44
C CYS A 297 -38.04 -5.29 -4.59
N LYS A 298 -38.07 -6.09 -3.52
CA LYS A 298 -39.17 -6.14 -2.54
C LYS A 298 -39.31 -4.80 -1.78
N GLU A 299 -38.21 -4.14 -1.44
CA GLU A 299 -38.22 -2.79 -0.85
C GLU A 299 -38.86 -1.77 -1.81
N GLN A 300 -38.50 -1.81 -3.10
CA GLN A 300 -39.12 -0.95 -4.12
C GLN A 300 -40.63 -1.18 -4.24
N MET A 301 -41.12 -2.40 -3.95
CA MET A 301 -42.55 -2.69 -3.96
C MET A 301 -43.31 -1.95 -2.85
N LEU A 302 -42.71 -1.75 -1.67
CA LEU A 302 -43.33 -1.05 -0.54
C LEU A 302 -43.85 0.34 -0.92
N GLN A 303 -43.10 1.07 -1.76
CA GLN A 303 -43.46 2.41 -2.21
C GLN A 303 -44.74 2.46 -3.07
N PHE A 304 -45.12 1.34 -3.70
CA PHE A 304 -46.24 1.27 -4.63
C PHE A 304 -47.46 0.53 -4.09
N MET A 305 -47.39 -0.08 -2.90
CA MET A 305 -48.51 -0.75 -2.25
C MET A 305 -49.64 0.21 -1.87
N ASP A 306 -50.86 -0.31 -1.82
CA ASP A 306 -52.06 0.47 -1.47
C ASP A 306 -52.10 0.79 0.02
N ARG A 307 -52.15 2.08 0.33
CA ARG A 307 -52.14 2.63 1.70
C ARG A 307 -53.41 2.33 2.53
N SER A 308 -54.38 1.62 1.95
CA SER A 308 -55.65 1.29 2.62
C SER A 308 -55.52 0.18 3.67
N GLU A 309 -54.44 -0.61 3.65
CA GLU A 309 -54.21 -1.71 4.59
C GLU A 309 -52.85 -1.58 5.33
N PRO A 310 -52.74 -0.74 6.37
CA PRO A 310 -51.50 -0.51 7.11
C PRO A 310 -50.88 -1.80 7.69
N ARG A 311 -51.72 -2.71 8.19
CA ARG A 311 -51.26 -3.97 8.81
C ARG A 311 -50.56 -4.89 7.82
N ALA A 312 -51.07 -4.99 6.58
CA ALA A 312 -50.46 -5.84 5.55
C ALA A 312 -49.08 -5.30 5.14
N ILE A 313 -48.96 -3.97 5.02
CA ILE A 313 -47.69 -3.30 4.71
C ILE A 313 -46.67 -3.51 5.83
N LEU A 314 -47.07 -3.37 7.10
CA LEU A 314 -46.19 -3.59 8.25
C LEU A 314 -45.72 -5.05 8.33
N THR A 315 -46.62 -6.03 8.16
CA THR A 315 -46.22 -7.45 8.16
C THR A 315 -45.27 -7.78 7.02
N PHE A 316 -45.47 -7.18 5.84
CA PHE A 316 -44.60 -7.39 4.69
C PHE A 316 -43.24 -6.71 4.88
N ALA A 317 -43.21 -5.49 5.42
CA ALA A 317 -41.98 -4.77 5.72
C ALA A 317 -41.15 -5.45 6.82
N ARG A 318 -41.79 -5.97 7.89
CA ARG A 318 -41.11 -6.78 8.93
C ARG A 318 -40.51 -8.06 8.35
N HIS A 319 -41.22 -8.73 7.44
CA HIS A 319 -40.70 -9.92 6.78
C HIS A 319 -39.46 -9.61 5.93
N ILE A 320 -39.47 -8.51 5.17
CA ILE A 320 -38.31 -8.05 4.39
C ILE A 320 -37.14 -7.69 5.32
N ALA A 321 -37.41 -6.95 6.40
CA ALA A 321 -36.37 -6.57 7.35
C ALA A 321 -35.72 -7.79 8.01
N ASN A 322 -36.50 -8.80 8.38
CA ASN A 322 -35.96 -10.06 8.92
C ASN A 322 -35.14 -10.83 7.87
N GLU A 323 -35.59 -10.87 6.60
CA GLU A 323 -34.80 -11.48 5.53
C GLU A 323 -33.48 -10.73 5.26
N PHE A 324 -33.44 -9.41 5.42
CA PHE A 324 -32.19 -8.63 5.36
C PHE A 324 -31.26 -8.95 6.53
N LEU A 325 -31.80 -9.07 7.75
CA LEU A 325 -31.03 -9.43 8.95
C LEU A 325 -30.45 -10.85 8.87
N GLU A 326 -31.21 -11.83 8.35
CA GLU A 326 -30.71 -13.19 8.09
C GLU A 326 -29.57 -13.24 7.07
N LYS A 327 -29.39 -12.17 6.28
CA LYS A 327 -28.32 -12.03 5.28
C LYS A 327 -27.21 -11.06 5.68
N GLU A 328 -27.23 -10.58 6.92
CA GLU A 328 -26.23 -9.64 7.47
C GLU A 328 -26.13 -8.30 6.70
N ASP A 329 -27.16 -7.93 5.92
CA ASP A 329 -27.22 -6.61 5.26
C ASP A 329 -27.99 -5.62 6.14
N GLU A 330 -27.24 -4.95 7.03
CA GLU A 330 -27.78 -3.97 7.96
C GLU A 330 -28.34 -2.72 7.25
N SER A 331 -27.76 -2.34 6.11
CA SER A 331 -28.10 -1.12 5.40
C SER A 331 -29.52 -1.16 4.81
N GLY A 332 -29.87 -2.28 4.18
CA GLY A 332 -31.21 -2.55 3.66
C GLY A 332 -32.25 -2.74 4.78
N ALA A 333 -31.87 -3.37 5.89
CA ALA A 333 -32.76 -3.47 7.04
C ALA A 333 -33.12 -2.09 7.62
N ILE A 334 -32.13 -1.18 7.73
CA ILE A 334 -32.35 0.18 8.23
C ILE A 334 -33.26 0.98 7.30
N SER A 335 -33.11 0.88 5.98
CA SER A 335 -33.96 1.63 5.04
C SER A 335 -35.43 1.21 5.16
N VAL A 336 -35.69 -0.10 5.33
CA VAL A 336 -37.04 -0.65 5.53
C VAL A 336 -37.63 -0.20 6.86
N TYR A 337 -36.87 -0.26 7.96
CA TYR A 337 -37.35 0.22 9.27
C TYR A 337 -37.54 1.75 9.30
N GLN A 338 -36.69 2.53 8.62
CA GLN A 338 -36.89 3.97 8.45
C GLN A 338 -38.14 4.29 7.60
N TYR A 339 -38.44 3.46 6.60
CA TYR A 339 -39.68 3.58 5.83
C TYR A 339 -40.91 3.34 6.72
N ILE A 340 -40.90 2.29 7.55
CA ILE A 340 -41.95 2.01 8.54
C ILE A 340 -42.15 3.23 9.47
N HIS A 341 -41.04 3.79 9.97
CA HIS A 341 -41.05 4.95 10.87
C HIS A 341 -41.64 6.21 10.23
N ARG A 342 -41.35 6.47 8.94
CA ARG A 342 -41.80 7.67 8.23
C ARG A 342 -43.28 7.62 7.84
N GLU A 343 -43.75 6.47 7.33
CA GLU A 343 -45.10 6.37 6.77
C GLU A 343 -46.16 6.00 7.82
N PHE A 344 -45.80 5.30 8.91
CA PHE A 344 -46.77 4.84 9.93
C PHE A 344 -46.46 5.27 11.38
N PRO A 345 -46.30 6.57 11.71
CA PRO A 345 -45.89 6.98 13.07
C PRO A 345 -46.77 6.52 14.25
N ASN A 346 -48.06 6.23 14.03
CA ASN A 346 -49.02 5.93 15.11
C ASN A 346 -49.30 4.42 15.31
N ASP A 347 -48.88 3.56 14.38
CA ASP A 347 -49.19 2.12 14.38
C ASP A 347 -47.93 1.25 14.61
N ILE A 348 -46.84 1.85 15.10
CA ILE A 348 -45.53 1.19 15.32
C ILE A 348 -45.53 0.42 16.64
N ASP A 349 -45.04 -0.82 16.59
CA ASP A 349 -44.83 -1.63 17.79
C ASP A 349 -43.49 -1.27 18.45
N SER A 350 -43.38 -1.43 19.78
CA SER A 350 -42.13 -1.17 20.51
C SER A 350 -40.96 -2.07 20.05
N GLU A 351 -41.28 -3.23 19.48
CA GLU A 351 -40.30 -4.13 18.87
C GLU A 351 -39.66 -3.51 17.61
N ASP A 352 -40.42 -2.86 16.74
CA ASP A 352 -39.88 -2.23 15.53
C ASP A 352 -38.88 -1.10 15.88
N VAL A 353 -39.19 -0.34 16.94
CA VAL A 353 -38.29 0.69 17.49
C VAL A 353 -37.02 0.06 18.06
N HIS A 354 -37.14 -1.09 18.73
CA HIS A 354 -36.00 -1.79 19.31
C HIS A 354 -35.02 -2.31 18.25
N HIS A 355 -35.53 -2.95 17.18
CA HIS A 355 -34.70 -3.46 16.08
C HIS A 355 -34.00 -2.30 15.34
N LEU A 356 -34.72 -1.22 15.05
CA LEU A 356 -34.13 -0.04 14.41
C LEU A 356 -33.07 0.62 15.30
N ALA A 357 -33.31 0.71 16.62
CA ALA A 357 -32.34 1.25 17.56
C ALA A 357 -31.05 0.40 17.62
N GLU A 358 -31.16 -0.93 17.51
CA GLU A 358 -30.00 -1.83 17.46
C GLU A 358 -29.14 -1.59 16.22
N LEU A 359 -29.78 -1.53 15.05
CA LEU A 359 -29.11 -1.33 13.78
C LEU A 359 -28.48 0.07 13.66
N LEU A 360 -29.10 1.09 14.27
CA LEU A 360 -28.49 2.43 14.32
C LEU A 360 -27.31 2.50 15.30
N MET A 361 -27.34 1.71 16.37
CA MET A 361 -26.22 1.59 17.30
C MET A 361 -25.03 0.86 16.65
N SER A 362 -25.25 -0.19 15.86
CA SER A 362 -24.18 -0.87 15.10
C SER A 362 -23.49 0.09 14.11
N GLN A 363 -24.28 0.93 13.42
CA GLN A 363 -23.78 1.98 12.52
C GLN A 363 -23.25 3.23 13.24
N LYS A 364 -23.19 3.25 14.57
CA LYS A 364 -22.75 4.38 15.41
C LYS A 364 -23.52 5.70 15.16
N SER A 365 -24.75 5.61 14.64
CA SER A 365 -25.63 6.75 14.37
C SER A 365 -26.50 7.08 15.59
N TYR A 366 -25.85 7.42 16.71
CA TYR A 366 -26.49 7.61 18.01
C TYR A 366 -27.54 8.73 18.03
N GLU A 367 -27.29 9.82 17.29
CA GLU A 367 -28.19 10.98 17.22
C GLU A 367 -29.57 10.61 16.67
N LYS A 368 -29.59 9.86 15.57
CA LYS A 368 -30.82 9.38 14.93
C LYS A 368 -31.56 8.39 15.82
N CYS A 369 -30.82 7.53 16.54
CA CYS A 369 -31.40 6.60 17.49
C CYS A 369 -32.13 7.33 18.63
N ILE A 370 -31.50 8.37 19.21
CA ILE A 370 -32.11 9.22 20.23
C ILE A 370 -33.37 9.91 19.69
N GLU A 371 -33.32 10.45 18.47
CA GLU A 371 -34.49 11.07 17.82
C GLU A 371 -35.67 10.10 17.72
N ILE A 372 -35.41 8.88 17.23
CA ILE A 372 -36.43 7.85 17.02
C ILE A 372 -37.06 7.39 18.33
N ILE A 373 -36.24 7.17 19.37
CA ILE A 373 -36.71 6.77 20.69
C ILE A 373 -37.56 7.88 21.31
N ILE A 374 -37.13 9.15 21.23
CA ILE A 374 -37.89 10.28 21.78
C ILE A 374 -39.24 10.45 21.05
N ARG A 375 -39.25 10.29 19.73
CA ARG A 375 -40.45 10.49 18.89
C ARG A 375 -41.58 9.50 19.22
N HIS A 376 -41.24 8.23 19.46
CA HIS A 376 -42.23 7.14 19.58
C HIS A 376 -42.43 6.62 21.00
N CYS A 377 -41.43 6.74 21.87
CA CYS A 377 -41.54 6.22 23.24
C CYS A 377 -42.13 7.24 24.22
N GLY A 378 -42.60 8.41 23.74
CA GLY A 378 -43.24 9.44 24.57
C GLY A 378 -42.30 10.05 25.61
N VAL A 379 -41.00 10.07 25.33
CA VAL A 379 -39.98 10.64 26.22
C VAL A 379 -40.04 12.16 26.12
N GLU A 380 -40.30 12.85 27.23
CA GLU A 380 -40.26 14.31 27.26
C GLU A 380 -38.84 14.77 27.62
N THR A 381 -38.25 15.57 26.73
CA THR A 381 -36.91 16.14 26.91
C THR A 381 -37.00 17.66 27.01
N VAL A 382 -36.24 18.23 27.94
CA VAL A 382 -36.06 19.68 28.05
C VAL A 382 -34.60 19.99 27.78
N PHE A 383 -34.36 20.72 26.70
CA PHE A 383 -33.04 21.17 26.27
C PHE A 383 -32.95 22.69 26.47
N SER A 384 -31.97 23.16 27.23
CA SER A 384 -31.74 24.59 27.56
C SER A 384 -33.04 25.37 27.84
N GLY A 385 -33.93 24.81 28.68
CA GLY A 385 -35.21 25.42 29.08
C GLY A 385 -36.36 25.40 28.06
N THR A 386 -36.18 24.77 26.90
CA THR A 386 -37.23 24.62 25.86
C THR A 386 -37.57 23.16 25.60
N THR A 387 -38.87 22.85 25.46
CA THR A 387 -39.34 21.58 24.91
C THR A 387 -39.34 21.68 23.38
N PRO A 388 -38.44 20.98 22.67
CA PRO A 388 -38.40 21.06 21.21
C PRO A 388 -39.69 20.50 20.61
N SER A 389 -40.17 21.12 19.54
CA SER A 389 -41.24 20.54 18.72
C SER A 389 -40.74 19.33 17.92
N LEU A 390 -41.64 18.43 17.48
CA LEU A 390 -41.32 17.22 16.70
C LEU A 390 -40.51 17.48 15.41
N GLU A 391 -40.52 18.72 14.90
CA GLU A 391 -39.81 19.16 13.69
C GLU A 391 -38.43 19.77 14.02
N GLU A 392 -38.24 20.29 15.24
CA GLU A 392 -36.98 20.91 15.70
C GLU A 392 -36.07 19.92 16.45
N LEU A 393 -36.59 18.74 16.79
CA LEU A 393 -35.91 17.72 17.58
C LEU A 393 -34.59 17.26 16.95
N ALA A 394 -34.59 16.97 15.64
CA ALA A 394 -33.38 16.54 14.91
C ALA A 394 -32.25 17.59 14.99
N MET A 395 -32.58 18.86 14.74
CA MET A 395 -31.61 19.96 14.84
C MET A 395 -31.12 20.20 16.28
N THR A 396 -31.98 19.98 17.27
CA THR A 396 -31.63 20.18 18.69
C THR A 396 -30.70 19.07 19.19
N ILE A 397 -30.89 17.83 18.74
CA ILE A 397 -30.01 16.69 19.06
C ILE A 397 -28.65 16.84 18.38
N GLU A 398 -28.60 17.32 17.14
CA GLU A 398 -27.34 17.61 16.45
C GLU A 398 -26.54 18.71 17.19
N LYS A 399 -27.23 19.76 17.67
CA LYS A 399 -26.64 20.79 18.53
C LYS A 399 -26.18 20.25 19.90
N PHE A 400 -26.88 19.27 20.45
CA PHE A 400 -26.50 18.58 21.68
C PHE A 400 -25.22 17.77 21.50
N SER A 401 -25.08 17.04 20.39
CA SER A 401 -23.85 16.33 20.00
C SER A 401 -22.65 17.28 19.88
N ARG A 402 -22.86 18.46 19.30
CA ARG A 402 -21.87 19.54 19.18
C ARG A 402 -21.59 20.30 20.49
N LYS A 403 -22.21 19.94 21.61
CA LYS A 403 -22.11 20.58 22.94
C LYS A 403 -22.60 22.04 23.00
N GLU A 404 -23.44 22.46 22.05
CA GLU A 404 -24.01 23.81 22.03
C GLU A 404 -25.22 23.97 22.98
N VAL A 405 -25.87 22.86 23.31
CA VAL A 405 -27.11 22.80 24.09
C VAL A 405 -26.96 21.77 25.21
N THR A 406 -27.44 22.09 26.42
CA THR A 406 -27.45 21.16 27.55
C THR A 406 -28.81 20.48 27.67
N LEU A 407 -28.80 19.17 27.90
CA LEU A 407 -29.98 18.46 28.36
C LEU A 407 -30.20 18.86 29.82
N ASP A 408 -31.39 19.36 30.18
CA ASP A 408 -31.70 19.82 31.54
C ASP A 408 -32.62 18.84 32.29
N ARG A 409 -33.54 18.19 31.58
CA ARG A 409 -34.48 17.20 32.17
C ARG A 409 -34.89 16.14 31.14
N LEU A 410 -34.90 14.88 31.57
CA LEU A 410 -35.34 13.71 30.81
C LEU A 410 -36.41 12.97 31.63
N THR A 411 -37.65 12.91 31.14
CA THR A 411 -38.71 12.12 31.79
C THR A 411 -39.18 11.00 30.87
N VAL A 412 -39.03 9.77 31.34
CA VAL A 412 -39.34 8.55 30.60
C VAL A 412 -40.68 7.96 31.09
N PRO A 413 -41.58 7.53 30.18
CA PRO A 413 -42.83 6.89 30.59
C PRO A 413 -42.61 5.55 31.30
N HIS A 414 -43.37 5.28 32.37
CA HIS A 414 -43.27 4.04 33.16
C HIS A 414 -43.54 2.75 32.36
N LEU A 415 -44.24 2.83 31.23
CA LEU A 415 -44.59 1.69 30.37
C LEU A 415 -43.50 1.34 29.33
N MET A 416 -42.43 2.13 29.24
CA MET A 416 -41.36 1.88 28.26
C MET A 416 -40.58 0.60 28.61
N PRO A 417 -40.35 -0.33 27.66
CA PRO A 417 -39.53 -1.53 27.87
C PRO A 417 -38.12 -1.22 28.38
N ILE A 418 -37.57 -2.09 29.24
CA ILE A 418 -36.23 -1.92 29.84
C ILE A 418 -35.14 -1.84 28.76
N ASP A 419 -35.25 -2.62 27.69
CA ASP A 419 -34.25 -2.65 26.60
C ASP A 419 -34.18 -1.35 25.80
N LEU A 420 -35.32 -0.66 25.65
CA LEU A 420 -35.32 0.66 25.01
C LEU A 420 -34.75 1.72 25.95
N ARG A 421 -34.95 1.58 27.27
CA ARG A 421 -34.35 2.48 28.26
C ARG A 421 -32.83 2.30 28.32
N SER A 422 -32.35 1.05 28.31
CA SER A 422 -30.91 0.77 28.28
C SER A 422 -30.28 1.32 27.00
N LYS A 423 -30.86 1.05 25.82
CA LYS A 423 -30.39 1.61 24.54
C LYS A 423 -30.39 3.14 24.53
N LEU A 424 -31.40 3.80 25.12
CA LEU A 424 -31.43 5.26 25.26
C LEU A 424 -30.28 5.78 26.14
N VAL A 425 -30.02 5.13 27.29
CA VAL A 425 -28.88 5.47 28.16
C VAL A 425 -27.57 5.31 27.40
N GLN A 426 -27.38 4.18 26.70
CA GLN A 426 -26.17 3.91 25.93
C GLN A 426 -25.94 4.96 24.84
N CYS A 427 -26.97 5.31 24.05
CA CYS A 427 -26.86 6.34 23.00
C CYS A 427 -26.44 7.70 23.58
N ILE A 428 -27.04 8.10 24.70
CA ILE A 428 -26.75 9.40 25.33
C ILE A 428 -25.32 9.41 25.90
N LEU A 429 -24.87 8.31 26.52
CA LEU A 429 -23.49 8.15 26.99
C LEU A 429 -22.49 8.24 25.84
N LEU A 430 -22.71 7.47 24.77
CA LEU A 430 -21.85 7.39 23.59
C LEU A 430 -21.76 8.70 22.79
N THR A 431 -22.73 9.60 22.94
CA THR A 431 -22.67 10.94 22.35
C THR A 431 -21.58 11.83 22.99
N ARG A 432 -21.03 11.45 24.16
CA ARG A 432 -19.88 12.11 24.86
C ARG A 432 -20.07 13.63 25.08
N SER A 433 -21.31 14.10 25.07
CA SER A 433 -21.69 15.50 25.23
C SER A 433 -21.97 15.88 26.68
N LEU A 434 -22.23 14.90 27.56
CA LEU A 434 -22.50 15.12 28.98
C LEU A 434 -21.21 15.34 29.79
N SER A 435 -21.23 16.37 30.62
CA SER A 435 -20.18 16.65 31.61
C SER A 435 -20.42 15.98 32.96
N SER A 436 -21.65 15.56 33.25
CA SER A 436 -22.03 14.88 34.50
C SER A 436 -23.24 13.95 34.28
N LEU A 437 -23.31 12.86 35.05
CA LEU A 437 -24.36 11.85 34.96
C LEU A 437 -25.63 12.17 35.78
N ASP A 438 -25.71 13.33 36.44
CA ASP A 438 -26.79 13.64 37.40
C ASP A 438 -28.20 13.50 36.81
N ILE A 439 -28.36 13.79 35.52
CA ILE A 439 -29.63 13.71 34.79
C ILE A 439 -29.98 12.25 34.43
N LEU A 440 -28.96 11.42 34.18
CA LEU A 440 -29.14 10.02 33.83
C LEU A 440 -29.27 9.11 35.06
N LYS A 441 -28.91 9.57 36.26
CA LYS A 441 -28.96 8.75 37.49
C LYS A 441 -30.34 8.13 37.76
N GLU A 442 -31.42 8.88 37.56
CA GLU A 442 -32.78 8.35 37.73
C GLU A 442 -33.10 7.25 36.69
N LEU A 443 -32.68 7.45 35.44
CA LEU A 443 -32.91 6.48 34.36
C LEU A 443 -32.03 5.23 34.55
N ILE A 444 -30.76 5.41 34.90
CA ILE A 444 -29.82 4.34 35.22
C ILE A 444 -30.35 3.52 36.40
N ASN A 445 -30.79 4.16 37.49
CA ASN A 445 -31.39 3.46 38.62
C ASN A 445 -32.65 2.69 38.22
N SER A 446 -33.50 3.25 37.35
CA SER A 446 -34.69 2.56 36.86
C SER A 446 -34.38 1.30 36.03
N VAL A 447 -33.17 1.22 35.46
CA VAL A 447 -32.68 0.04 34.73
C VAL A 447 -31.91 -0.91 35.65
N ILE A 448 -31.29 -0.42 36.73
CA ILE A 448 -30.55 -1.22 37.73
C ILE A 448 -31.46 -1.88 38.76
N GLU A 449 -32.58 -1.26 39.13
CA GLU A 449 -33.56 -1.82 40.08
C GLU A 449 -34.12 -3.23 39.75
N PRO A 450 -34.40 -3.61 38.49
CA PRO A 450 -34.82 -4.98 38.17
C PRO A 450 -33.70 -6.03 38.33
N ASP A 451 -34.07 -7.29 38.57
CA ASP A 451 -33.14 -8.38 38.92
C ASP A 451 -31.96 -8.52 37.94
N VAL A 452 -30.75 -8.41 38.48
CA VAL A 452 -29.45 -8.53 37.76
C VAL A 452 -29.31 -9.88 37.03
N GLU A 453 -30.01 -10.92 37.47
CA GLU A 453 -29.96 -12.24 36.85
C GLU A 453 -30.72 -12.33 35.51
N HIS A 454 -31.69 -11.42 35.27
CA HIS A 454 -32.49 -11.42 34.05
C HIS A 454 -32.07 -10.33 33.04
N TYR A 455 -31.58 -9.18 33.53
CA TYR A 455 -31.21 -8.02 32.71
C TYR A 455 -29.71 -7.64 32.80
N GLY A 456 -28.86 -8.59 33.20
CA GLY A 456 -27.43 -8.35 33.43
C GLY A 456 -26.63 -8.00 32.16
N ASP A 457 -27.16 -8.30 30.97
CA ASP A 457 -26.65 -7.83 29.68
C ASP A 457 -26.82 -6.31 29.54
N ALA A 458 -28.03 -5.80 29.76
CA ALA A 458 -28.30 -4.37 29.74
C ALA A 458 -27.48 -3.61 30.80
N HIS A 459 -27.28 -4.20 31.99
CA HIS A 459 -26.39 -3.65 33.02
C HIS A 459 -24.92 -3.62 32.58
N TYR A 460 -24.44 -4.69 31.93
CA TYR A 460 -23.07 -4.76 31.42
C TYR A 460 -22.83 -3.72 30.33
N ASP A 461 -23.72 -3.63 29.34
CA ASP A 461 -23.59 -2.68 28.23
C ASP A 461 -23.55 -1.24 28.73
N ILE A 462 -24.40 -0.89 29.71
CA ILE A 462 -24.38 0.45 30.32
C ILE A 462 -23.04 0.68 31.03
N ALA A 463 -22.54 -0.31 31.79
CA ALA A 463 -21.29 -0.17 32.52
C ALA A 463 -20.06 -0.10 31.61
N GLU A 464 -20.03 -0.87 30.51
CA GLU A 464 -18.96 -0.81 29.49
C GLU A 464 -18.92 0.57 28.84
N ASN A 465 -20.08 1.08 28.41
CA ASN A 465 -20.20 2.44 27.86
C ASN A 465 -19.81 3.54 28.86
N MET A 466 -20.10 3.37 30.15
CA MET A 466 -19.66 4.29 31.21
C MET A 466 -18.14 4.29 31.36
N VAL A 467 -17.50 3.11 31.33
CA VAL A 467 -16.03 2.98 31.42
C VAL A 467 -15.37 3.65 30.21
N GLU A 468 -15.89 3.44 29.00
CA GLU A 468 -15.39 4.11 27.79
C GLU A 468 -15.51 5.64 27.84
N CYS A 469 -16.57 6.15 28.48
CA CYS A 469 -16.78 7.58 28.67
C CYS A 469 -16.00 8.18 29.86
N GLY A 470 -15.33 7.34 30.67
CA GLY A 470 -14.52 7.76 31.81
C GLY A 470 -15.29 7.96 33.13
N PHE A 471 -16.56 7.55 33.21
CA PHE A 471 -17.35 7.59 34.44
C PHE A 471 -17.11 6.33 35.28
N LEU A 472 -15.92 6.26 35.87
CA LEU A 472 -15.40 5.03 36.50
C LEU A 472 -16.03 4.74 37.88
N GLU A 473 -16.32 5.77 38.67
CA GLU A 473 -16.85 5.62 40.04
C GLU A 473 -18.29 5.09 40.02
N GLU A 474 -19.12 5.55 39.07
CA GLU A 474 -20.49 5.05 38.90
C GLU A 474 -20.53 3.64 38.29
N ALA A 475 -19.58 3.29 37.42
CA ALA A 475 -19.52 1.98 36.80
C ALA A 475 -19.08 0.86 37.76
N ARG A 476 -18.17 1.17 38.71
CA ARG A 476 -17.62 0.21 39.70
C ARG A 476 -18.69 -0.63 40.43
N PRO A 477 -19.72 -0.06 41.07
CA PRO A 477 -20.73 -0.84 41.79
C PRO A 477 -21.57 -1.73 40.87
N ILE A 478 -21.85 -1.28 39.64
CA ILE A 478 -22.63 -2.05 38.66
C ILE A 478 -21.82 -3.28 38.24
N LEU A 479 -20.55 -3.09 37.85
CA LEU A 479 -19.66 -4.19 37.48
C LEU A 479 -19.44 -5.17 38.63
N TYR A 480 -19.27 -4.66 39.86
CA TYR A 480 -19.14 -5.52 41.04
C TYR A 480 -20.39 -6.39 41.26
N SER A 481 -21.59 -5.83 41.09
CA SER A 481 -22.83 -6.61 41.20
C SER A 481 -22.91 -7.72 40.14
N LEU A 482 -22.44 -7.45 38.91
CA LEU A 482 -22.41 -8.42 37.82
C LEU A 482 -21.41 -9.57 38.08
N THR A 483 -20.24 -9.27 38.66
CA THR A 483 -19.25 -10.30 39.00
C THR A 483 -19.74 -11.30 40.05
N ASN A 484 -20.67 -10.89 40.92
CA ASN A 484 -21.26 -11.74 41.95
C ASN A 484 -22.45 -12.58 41.45
N SER A 485 -22.94 -12.33 40.24
CA SER A 485 -24.06 -13.05 39.64
C SER A 485 -23.63 -14.42 39.11
N GLN A 486 -24.56 -15.38 39.06
CA GLN A 486 -24.25 -16.74 38.56
C GLN A 486 -24.13 -16.79 37.02
N ASN A 487 -24.94 -16.00 36.30
CA ASN A 487 -25.03 -16.05 34.84
C ASN A 487 -24.02 -15.11 34.13
N PHE A 488 -23.63 -14.00 34.77
CA PHE A 488 -22.79 -12.97 34.16
C PHE A 488 -21.37 -12.94 34.71
N ASN A 489 -20.95 -13.94 35.49
CA ASN A 489 -19.55 -14.19 35.85
C ASN A 489 -18.75 -14.71 34.65
N LYS A 490 -18.58 -13.85 33.63
CA LYS A 490 -17.87 -14.12 32.37
C LYS A 490 -16.56 -13.35 32.33
N ALA A 491 -15.61 -13.82 31.52
CA ALA A 491 -14.30 -13.16 31.36
C ALA A 491 -14.41 -11.70 30.89
N ALA A 492 -15.39 -11.37 30.04
CA ALA A 492 -15.63 -10.01 29.55
C ALA A 492 -15.96 -9.02 30.69
N VAL A 493 -16.83 -9.41 31.63
CA VAL A 493 -17.21 -8.59 32.80
C VAL A 493 -16.02 -8.35 33.72
N TRP A 494 -15.22 -9.39 33.97
CA TRP A 494 -13.99 -9.24 34.76
C TRP A 494 -12.94 -8.36 34.08
N LEU A 495 -12.90 -8.37 32.74
CA LEU A 495 -11.98 -7.54 31.97
C LEU A 495 -12.36 -6.06 32.06
N THR A 496 -13.63 -5.70 31.86
CA THR A 496 -14.09 -4.32 32.00
C THR A 496 -14.00 -3.85 33.44
N TYR A 497 -14.28 -4.72 34.42
CA TYR A 497 -14.06 -4.43 35.84
C TYR A 497 -12.58 -4.18 36.16
N GLY A 498 -11.68 -5.01 35.63
CA GLY A 498 -10.23 -4.82 35.76
C GLY A 498 -9.74 -3.53 35.11
N GLN A 499 -10.27 -3.17 33.94
CA GLN A 499 -9.97 -1.90 33.26
C GLN A 499 -10.45 -0.70 34.08
N CYS A 500 -11.67 -0.77 34.63
CA CYS A 500 -12.23 0.25 35.51
C CYS A 500 -11.34 0.48 36.75
N LEU A 501 -10.98 -0.60 37.47
CA LEU A 501 -10.12 -0.53 38.65
C LEU A 501 -8.71 -0.01 38.33
N ASN A 502 -8.14 -0.42 37.19
CA ASN A 502 -6.84 0.06 36.75
C ASN A 502 -6.88 1.56 36.44
N ALA A 503 -7.93 2.04 35.79
CA ALA A 503 -8.12 3.46 35.51
C ALA A 503 -8.37 4.29 36.78
N LEU A 504 -9.00 3.71 37.81
CA LEU A 504 -9.12 4.29 39.15
C LEU A 504 -7.80 4.28 39.95
N GLY A 505 -6.79 3.52 39.52
CA GLY A 505 -5.51 3.38 40.21
C GLY A 505 -5.48 2.32 41.32
N ASP A 506 -6.55 1.52 41.46
CA ASP A 506 -6.66 0.40 42.42
C ASP A 506 -5.89 -0.84 41.92
N ILE A 507 -4.56 -0.73 41.79
CA ILE A 507 -3.66 -1.75 41.17
C ILE A 507 -3.85 -3.15 41.78
N LYS A 508 -4.05 -3.24 43.10
CA LYS A 508 -4.16 -4.54 43.80
C LYS A 508 -5.45 -5.28 43.49
N GLU A 509 -6.57 -4.57 43.40
CA GLU A 509 -7.86 -5.18 43.04
C GLU A 509 -7.92 -5.45 41.53
N ALA A 510 -7.38 -4.53 40.72
CA ALA A 510 -7.24 -4.72 39.29
C ALA A 510 -6.44 -5.99 38.96
N ALA A 511 -5.30 -6.22 39.64
CA ALA A 511 -4.52 -7.44 39.45
C ALA A 511 -5.33 -8.72 39.77
N LYS A 512 -6.16 -8.71 40.81
CA LYS A 512 -7.05 -9.85 41.13
C LYS A 512 -8.12 -10.07 40.06
N ALA A 513 -8.73 -8.99 39.57
CA ALA A 513 -9.71 -9.06 38.50
C ALA A 513 -9.07 -9.66 37.24
N TYR A 514 -7.89 -9.17 36.83
CA TYR A 514 -7.18 -9.72 35.67
C TYR A 514 -6.67 -11.15 35.89
N THR A 515 -6.32 -11.57 37.11
CA THR A 515 -6.01 -12.99 37.36
C THR A 515 -7.21 -13.88 37.07
N HIS A 516 -8.42 -13.47 37.46
CA HIS A 516 -9.65 -14.20 37.12
C HIS A 516 -9.93 -14.20 35.61
N VAL A 517 -9.65 -13.11 34.90
CA VAL A 517 -9.75 -13.09 33.42
C VAL A 517 -8.82 -14.13 32.80
N VAL A 518 -7.57 -14.23 33.27
CA VAL A 518 -6.60 -15.20 32.74
C VAL A 518 -6.96 -16.63 33.10
N GLU A 519 -7.60 -16.87 34.24
CA GLU A 519 -8.14 -18.19 34.63
C GLU A 519 -9.31 -18.61 33.73
N LEU A 520 -10.24 -17.70 33.44
CA LEU A 520 -11.41 -17.96 32.61
C LEU A 520 -11.09 -18.02 31.11
N ALA A 521 -10.18 -17.16 30.65
CA ALA A 521 -9.77 -17.02 29.26
C ALA A 521 -8.24 -16.99 29.15
N PRO A 522 -7.58 -18.17 29.18
CA PRO A 522 -6.12 -18.23 29.12
C PRO A 522 -5.57 -17.70 27.78
N GLY A 523 -6.31 -17.74 26.68
CA GLY A 523 -5.84 -17.20 25.39
C GLY A 523 -5.77 -15.67 25.29
N HIS A 524 -6.32 -14.93 26.27
CA HIS A 524 -6.53 -13.49 26.09
C HIS A 524 -5.26 -12.65 26.29
N TYR A 525 -4.69 -12.16 25.17
CA TYR A 525 -3.43 -11.40 25.12
C TYR A 525 -3.42 -10.13 25.99
N ASN A 526 -4.36 -9.21 25.76
CA ASN A 526 -4.36 -7.88 26.40
C ASN A 526 -4.45 -7.97 27.94
N ALA A 527 -5.22 -8.94 28.45
CA ALA A 527 -5.36 -9.20 29.88
C ALA A 527 -4.05 -9.69 30.51
N ARG A 528 -3.27 -10.53 29.81
CA ARG A 528 -1.98 -11.01 30.31
C ARG A 528 -0.93 -9.91 30.34
N VAL A 529 -0.88 -9.08 29.30
CA VAL A 529 0.07 -7.96 29.24
C VAL A 529 -0.23 -6.94 30.34
N THR A 530 -1.50 -6.55 30.49
CA THR A 530 -1.94 -5.64 31.57
C THR A 530 -1.71 -6.24 32.94
N LEU A 531 -2.00 -7.53 33.16
CA LEU A 531 -1.67 -8.21 34.41
C LEU A 531 -0.15 -8.21 34.67
N SER A 532 0.67 -8.49 33.66
CA SER A 532 2.13 -8.51 33.80
C SER A 532 2.69 -7.13 34.15
N SER A 533 2.13 -6.06 33.59
CA SER A 533 2.56 -4.69 33.90
C SER A 533 2.11 -4.25 35.29
N LEU A 534 0.88 -4.61 35.71
CA LEU A 534 0.40 -4.38 37.09
C LEU A 534 1.25 -5.13 38.12
N LEU A 535 1.59 -6.39 37.86
CA LEU A 535 2.47 -7.18 38.73
C LEU A 535 3.89 -6.62 38.78
N GLN A 536 4.40 -6.08 37.67
CA GLN A 536 5.68 -5.37 37.63
C GLN A 536 5.63 -4.10 38.50
N GLN A 537 4.55 -3.31 38.43
CA GLN A 537 4.35 -2.16 39.32
C GLN A 537 4.28 -2.56 40.80
N MET A 538 3.74 -3.74 41.10
CA MET A 538 3.72 -4.32 42.45
C MET A 538 5.06 -4.94 42.89
N GLY A 539 6.07 -5.01 42.01
CA GLY A 539 7.36 -5.65 42.26
C GLY A 539 7.36 -7.17 42.19
N GLN A 540 6.25 -7.80 41.79
CA GLN A 540 6.09 -9.26 41.67
C GLN A 540 6.56 -9.78 40.31
N ASN A 541 7.84 -9.55 40.04
CA ASN A 541 8.49 -9.75 38.75
C ASN A 541 8.53 -11.21 38.28
N ASP A 542 8.70 -12.17 39.19
CA ASP A 542 8.78 -13.60 38.83
C ASP A 542 7.41 -14.17 38.44
N ILE A 543 6.33 -13.70 39.10
CA ILE A 543 4.95 -14.09 38.76
C ILE A 543 4.57 -13.51 37.39
N ALA A 544 4.98 -12.27 37.10
CA ALA A 544 4.77 -11.65 35.79
C ALA A 544 5.43 -12.45 34.66
N LEU A 545 6.64 -12.96 34.88
CA LEU A 545 7.35 -13.81 33.90
C LEU A 545 6.66 -15.17 33.71
N ASP A 546 6.13 -15.77 34.78
CA ASP A 546 5.42 -17.04 34.74
C ASP A 546 4.12 -16.92 33.92
N ILE A 547 3.34 -15.86 34.14
CA ILE A 547 2.11 -15.57 33.40
C ILE A 547 2.38 -15.38 31.90
N LEU A 548 3.45 -14.65 31.54
CA LEU A 548 3.86 -14.48 30.14
C LEU A 548 4.44 -15.77 29.53
N SER A 549 4.79 -16.77 30.34
CA SER A 549 5.35 -18.04 29.85
C SER A 549 4.31 -19.14 29.62
N LYS A 550 3.17 -19.09 30.32
CA LYS A 550 2.07 -20.07 30.23
C LYS A 550 1.16 -19.84 29.02
N GLY A 551 1.75 -19.50 27.87
CA GLY A 551 1.08 -19.36 26.57
C GLY A 551 0.29 -20.63 26.18
N PRO A 552 -0.87 -20.53 25.51
CA PRO A 552 -1.57 -21.70 25.01
C PRO A 552 -0.69 -22.41 23.97
N THR A 553 -0.21 -23.61 24.31
CA THR A 553 0.46 -24.52 23.37
C THR A 553 -0.50 -25.17 22.37
N GLU A 554 -1.79 -24.81 22.40
CA GLU A 554 -2.84 -25.36 21.55
C GLU A 554 -3.30 -24.28 20.56
N GLU A 555 -2.87 -24.44 19.30
CA GLU A 555 -3.43 -23.97 18.02
C GLU A 555 -4.08 -22.57 17.88
N GLY A 556 -3.97 -21.69 18.89
CA GLY A 556 -4.49 -20.33 18.89
C GLY A 556 -3.42 -19.31 18.52
N GLU A 557 -3.59 -18.65 17.37
CA GLU A 557 -2.97 -17.39 16.95
C GLU A 557 -1.47 -17.22 17.29
N ALA A 558 -0.61 -17.68 16.37
CA ALA A 558 0.84 -17.47 16.42
C ALA A 558 1.28 -15.98 16.58
N THR A 559 0.37 -15.02 16.36
CA THR A 559 0.56 -13.58 16.55
C THR A 559 0.51 -13.16 18.02
N ALA A 560 -0.47 -13.64 18.79
CA ALA A 560 -0.60 -13.33 20.22
C ALA A 560 0.62 -13.84 21.01
N ASP A 561 1.12 -15.03 20.67
CA ASP A 561 2.32 -15.60 21.27
C ASP A 561 3.59 -14.79 20.98
N GLN A 562 3.73 -14.21 19.78
CA GLN A 562 4.85 -13.35 19.43
C GLN A 562 4.86 -12.05 20.26
N LEU A 563 3.70 -11.43 20.43
CA LEU A 563 3.55 -10.22 21.24
C LEU A 563 3.82 -10.49 22.73
N LEU A 564 3.34 -11.62 23.27
CA LEU A 564 3.65 -12.05 24.64
C LEU A 564 5.16 -12.27 24.82
N LEU A 565 5.81 -12.93 23.86
CA LEU A 565 7.26 -13.13 23.86
C LEU A 565 8.02 -11.81 23.81
N MET A 566 7.53 -10.81 23.08
CA MET A 566 8.14 -9.47 23.05
C MET A 566 8.07 -8.78 24.40
N HIS A 567 6.90 -8.73 25.03
CA HIS A 567 6.76 -8.16 26.38
C HIS A 567 7.62 -8.91 27.40
N LYS A 568 7.71 -10.24 27.29
CA LYS A 568 8.62 -11.05 28.11
C LYS A 568 10.09 -10.66 27.90
N CYS A 569 10.53 -10.46 26.66
CA CYS A 569 11.89 -10.02 26.37
C CYS A 569 12.20 -8.64 26.98
N GLN A 570 11.27 -7.69 26.89
CA GLN A 570 11.43 -6.37 27.52
C GLN A 570 11.53 -6.48 29.04
N LEU A 571 10.68 -7.32 29.66
CA LEU A 571 10.70 -7.55 31.10
C LEU A 571 12.02 -8.21 31.55
N LEU A 572 12.49 -9.24 30.86
CA LEU A 572 13.76 -9.92 31.16
C LEU A 572 14.97 -8.97 31.04
N HIS A 573 14.97 -8.10 30.03
CA HIS A 573 15.99 -7.06 29.88
C HIS A 573 15.96 -6.06 31.03
N SER A 574 14.78 -5.60 31.44
CA SER A 574 14.63 -4.66 32.58
C SER A 574 15.13 -5.24 33.91
N GLN A 575 15.05 -6.56 34.07
CA GLN A 575 15.51 -7.29 35.25
C GLN A 575 16.99 -7.68 35.20
N GLY A 576 17.69 -7.44 34.09
CA GLY A 576 19.09 -7.84 33.91
C GLY A 576 19.31 -9.36 33.77
N LYS A 577 18.25 -10.16 33.56
CA LYS A 577 18.35 -11.62 33.33
C LYS A 577 18.81 -11.92 31.89
N LEU A 578 20.06 -11.58 31.58
CA LEU A 578 20.60 -11.57 30.22
C LEU A 578 20.62 -12.96 29.53
N ASN A 579 20.79 -14.06 30.28
CA ASN A 579 20.80 -15.42 29.69
C ASN A 579 19.43 -15.82 29.16
N GLU A 580 18.41 -15.66 29.99
CA GLU A 580 17.03 -15.95 29.64
C GLU A 580 16.56 -15.02 28.52
N PHE A 581 16.92 -13.73 28.60
CA PHE A 581 16.63 -12.74 27.56
C PHE A 581 17.16 -13.16 26.19
N ILE A 582 18.42 -13.61 26.10
CA ILE A 582 19.01 -14.09 24.84
C ILE A 582 18.24 -15.31 24.33
N SER A 583 17.93 -16.28 25.19
CA SER A 583 17.20 -17.49 24.80
C SER A 583 15.79 -17.18 24.28
N THR A 584 15.04 -16.32 24.99
CA THR A 584 13.68 -15.93 24.57
C THR A 584 13.70 -15.08 23.31
N THR A 585 14.69 -14.20 23.15
CA THR A 585 14.82 -13.38 21.94
C THR A 585 15.19 -14.24 20.73
N LYS A 586 16.06 -15.25 20.88
CA LYS A 586 16.34 -16.23 19.82
C LYS A 586 15.07 -16.98 19.41
N LYS A 587 14.23 -17.40 20.37
CA LYS A 587 12.93 -18.02 20.09
C LYS A 587 12.01 -17.05 19.32
N LEU A 588 11.92 -15.79 19.74
CA LEU A 588 11.14 -14.77 19.04
C LEU A 588 11.61 -14.60 17.58
N LEU A 589 12.93 -14.48 17.36
CA LEU A 589 13.49 -14.35 16.01
C LEU A 589 13.24 -15.60 15.15
N SER A 590 13.20 -16.79 15.74
CA SER A 590 12.93 -18.04 15.01
C SER A 590 11.54 -18.09 14.38
N TYR A 591 10.53 -17.39 14.92
CA TYR A 591 9.22 -17.27 14.26
C TYR A 591 9.30 -16.48 12.95
N HIS A 592 10.25 -15.55 12.82
CA HIS A 592 10.40 -14.69 11.64
C HIS A 592 11.41 -15.22 10.62
N ILE A 593 12.15 -16.29 10.94
CA ILE A 593 13.21 -16.84 10.11
C ILE A 593 12.84 -18.29 9.73
N PRO A 594 12.53 -18.56 8.45
CA PRO A 594 12.25 -19.92 8.01
C PRO A 594 13.55 -20.74 7.89
N GLY A 595 13.66 -21.83 8.65
CA GLY A 595 14.64 -22.90 8.44
C GLY A 595 15.80 -22.96 9.45
N GLN A 596 16.47 -24.13 9.49
CA GLN A 596 17.69 -24.34 10.28
C GLN A 596 18.87 -23.60 9.62
N LEU A 597 19.57 -22.80 10.42
CA LEU A 597 20.66 -21.96 9.98
C LEU A 597 21.95 -22.76 9.86
N ASN A 598 22.28 -23.15 8.63
CA ASN A 598 23.58 -23.74 8.36
C ASN A 598 24.65 -22.64 8.25
N PRO A 599 25.89 -22.85 8.75
CA PRO A 599 26.98 -21.89 8.62
C PRO A 599 27.29 -21.49 7.15
N ASP A 600 27.08 -22.41 6.20
CA ASP A 600 27.25 -22.14 4.78
C ASP A 600 26.13 -21.27 4.19
N PHE A 601 24.93 -21.36 4.75
CA PHE A 601 23.81 -20.48 4.39
C PHE A 601 24.12 -19.03 4.77
N ILE A 602 24.71 -18.81 5.95
CA ILE A 602 25.14 -17.47 6.41
C ILE A 602 26.16 -16.87 5.43
N LYS A 603 27.13 -17.67 4.97
CA LYS A 603 28.13 -17.23 3.97
C LYS A 603 27.47 -16.81 2.66
N ILE A 604 26.49 -17.58 2.17
CA ILE A 604 25.77 -17.26 0.92
C ILE A 604 24.96 -15.97 1.09
N MET A 605 24.27 -15.80 2.22
CA MET A 605 23.48 -14.60 2.49
C MET A 605 24.32 -13.32 2.55
N LEU A 606 25.53 -13.40 3.13
CA LEU A 606 26.49 -12.29 3.15
C LEU A 606 27.09 -11.99 1.76
N ALA A 607 27.19 -12.98 0.87
CA ALA A 607 27.66 -12.79 -0.50
C ALA A 607 26.61 -12.10 -1.41
N LEU A 608 25.33 -12.18 -1.06
CA LEU A 608 24.25 -11.58 -1.83
C LEU A 608 24.18 -10.07 -1.64
N ARG A 609 24.22 -9.35 -2.76
CA ARG A 609 24.38 -7.90 -2.83
C ARG A 609 23.09 -7.11 -2.62
N THR A 610 21.92 -7.67 -2.95
CA THR A 610 20.64 -6.94 -2.86
C THR A 610 19.70 -7.62 -1.90
N THR A 611 18.91 -6.82 -1.17
CA THR A 611 17.78 -7.30 -0.35
C THR A 611 16.80 -8.12 -1.17
N LYS A 612 16.56 -7.75 -2.43
CA LYS A 612 15.75 -8.54 -3.38
C LYS A 612 16.34 -9.92 -3.67
N SER A 613 17.66 -10.03 -3.88
CA SER A 613 18.31 -11.33 -4.09
C SER A 613 18.32 -12.19 -2.83
N ARG A 614 18.53 -11.56 -1.65
CA ARG A 614 18.45 -12.22 -0.35
C ARG A 614 17.04 -12.77 -0.13
N HIS A 615 16.02 -11.96 -0.38
CA HIS A 615 14.62 -12.36 -0.27
C HIS A 615 14.22 -13.46 -1.27
N SER A 616 14.64 -13.34 -2.53
CA SER A 616 14.39 -14.37 -3.55
C SER A 616 15.01 -15.72 -3.15
N LEU A 617 16.24 -15.72 -2.63
CA LEU A 617 16.90 -16.92 -2.16
C LEU A 617 16.20 -17.53 -0.93
N LEU A 618 15.74 -16.70 0.00
CA LEU A 618 14.93 -17.14 1.15
C LEU A 618 13.61 -17.79 0.71
N CYS A 619 12.93 -17.20 -0.28
CA CYS A 619 11.72 -17.78 -0.85
C CYS A 619 11.98 -19.13 -1.52
N MET A 620 13.08 -19.25 -2.28
CA MET A 620 13.49 -20.51 -2.90
C MET A 620 13.79 -21.61 -1.86
N MET A 621 14.44 -21.26 -0.75
CA MET A 621 14.79 -22.22 0.31
C MET A 621 13.62 -22.63 1.22
N ALA A 622 12.61 -21.76 1.36
CA ALA A 622 11.36 -22.10 2.04
C ALA A 622 10.47 -23.09 1.25
N GLY A 623 10.97 -23.67 0.14
CA GLY A 623 10.21 -24.60 -0.71
C GLY A 623 9.15 -23.93 -1.60
N LYS A 624 9.12 -22.59 -1.65
CA LYS A 624 8.24 -21.86 -2.58
C LYS A 624 8.93 -21.79 -3.93
N LYS A 625 8.52 -22.66 -4.86
CA LYS A 625 8.90 -22.53 -6.28
C LYS A 625 8.60 -21.11 -6.71
N VAL A 626 9.60 -20.41 -7.24
CA VAL A 626 9.42 -19.16 -7.98
C VAL A 626 8.72 -19.53 -9.28
N GLN A 627 7.39 -19.64 -9.24
CA GLN A 627 6.58 -19.62 -10.44
C GLN A 627 6.19 -18.17 -10.68
N THR A 628 6.82 -17.61 -11.70
CA THR A 628 6.31 -16.47 -12.45
C THR A 628 4.88 -16.80 -12.90
N GLU A 629 3.97 -15.86 -12.61
CA GLU A 629 2.60 -15.74 -13.15
C GLU A 629 1.49 -16.58 -12.50
N LYS A 630 0.55 -15.84 -11.89
CA LYS A 630 -0.87 -16.18 -11.62
C LYS A 630 -1.13 -17.44 -10.80
N THR A 631 -1.25 -17.28 -9.48
CA THR A 631 -2.28 -17.96 -8.66
C THR A 631 -2.33 -17.35 -7.26
N ALA A 632 -3.47 -16.78 -6.91
CA ALA A 632 -3.75 -16.02 -5.69
C ALA A 632 -4.16 -16.91 -4.49
N GLU A 633 -3.66 -18.13 -4.38
CA GLU A 633 -4.21 -19.12 -3.42
C GLU A 633 -3.20 -19.73 -2.45
N ALA A 634 -1.93 -19.28 -2.47
CA ALA A 634 -0.89 -19.72 -1.53
C ALA A 634 -0.41 -18.63 -0.56
N GLU A 635 -1.28 -17.65 -0.28
CA GLU A 635 -1.10 -16.59 0.73
C GLU A 635 -1.79 -16.90 2.08
N THR A 636 -2.24 -18.14 2.28
CA THR A 636 -3.22 -18.52 3.31
C THR A 636 -2.69 -18.65 4.74
N ALA A 637 -1.38 -18.50 4.99
CA ALA A 637 -0.81 -18.48 6.35
C ALA A 637 -0.29 -17.11 6.80
N GLU A 638 0.12 -16.23 5.88
CA GLU A 638 0.67 -14.91 6.22
C GLU A 638 -0.36 -13.77 6.07
N ASN A 639 -1.38 -13.92 5.22
CA ASN A 639 -2.48 -12.93 5.11
C ASN A 639 -3.41 -12.91 6.34
N LYS A 640 -3.26 -13.84 7.30
CA LYS A 640 -3.91 -13.68 8.62
C LYS A 640 -3.16 -12.71 9.53
N THR A 641 -1.83 -12.61 9.41
CA THR A 641 -1.00 -11.76 10.29
C THR A 641 -1.04 -10.27 9.95
N ALA A 642 -1.47 -9.92 8.73
CA ALA A 642 -1.51 -8.54 8.24
C ALA A 642 -2.93 -8.01 8.02
N LYS A 643 -3.96 -8.87 8.01
CA LYS A 643 -5.37 -8.44 7.89
C LYS A 643 -5.97 -7.93 9.21
N GLU A 644 -5.33 -8.18 10.34
CA GLU A 644 -5.87 -7.82 11.67
C GLU A 644 -5.17 -6.64 12.35
N MET A 645 -3.97 -6.26 11.92
CA MET A 645 -3.25 -5.11 12.49
C MET A 645 -3.27 -3.92 11.53
N SER A 646 -3.73 -2.77 12.02
CA SER A 646 -3.56 -1.48 11.34
C SER A 646 -2.08 -1.28 10.99
N GLU A 647 -1.80 -0.65 9.83
CA GLU A 647 -0.44 -0.43 9.35
C GLU A 647 0.46 0.29 10.40
N GLY A 648 -0.14 1.16 11.22
CA GLY A 648 0.51 1.82 12.35
C GLY A 648 0.97 0.87 13.46
N GLU A 649 0.19 -0.17 13.77
CA GLU A 649 0.56 -1.18 14.78
C GLU A 649 1.67 -2.10 14.28
N ALA A 650 1.62 -2.48 13.01
CA ALA A 650 2.68 -3.25 12.37
C ALA A 650 4.02 -2.49 12.36
N LYS A 651 4.00 -1.15 12.24
CA LYS A 651 5.19 -0.31 12.32
C LYS A 651 5.75 -0.25 13.75
N LYS A 652 4.89 -0.10 14.76
CA LYS A 652 5.27 -0.14 16.19
C LYS A 652 5.86 -1.50 16.58
N PHE A 653 5.29 -2.58 16.06
CA PHE A 653 5.80 -3.93 16.24
C PHE A 653 7.22 -4.08 15.67
N ARG A 654 7.44 -3.65 14.42
CA ARG A 654 8.76 -3.69 13.76
C ARG A 654 9.83 -2.90 14.54
N ALA A 655 9.50 -1.69 14.97
CA ALA A 655 10.41 -0.86 15.77
C ALA A 655 10.76 -1.52 17.11
N SER A 656 9.79 -2.12 17.78
CA SER A 656 9.98 -2.80 19.06
C SER A 656 10.82 -4.08 18.90
N LEU A 657 10.60 -4.84 17.83
CA LEU A 657 11.41 -6.02 17.49
C LEU A 657 12.87 -5.64 17.21
N TRP A 658 13.09 -4.54 16.48
CA TRP A 658 14.42 -4.01 16.20
C TRP A 658 15.18 -3.55 17.45
N ASP A 659 14.49 -2.88 18.38
CA ASP A 659 15.07 -2.48 19.67
C ASP A 659 15.49 -3.70 20.52
N ILE A 660 14.63 -4.72 20.60
CA ILE A 660 14.95 -5.99 21.28
C ILE A 660 16.16 -6.67 20.63
N PHE A 661 16.22 -6.69 19.29
CA PHE A 661 17.36 -7.22 18.55
C PHE A 661 18.67 -6.47 18.88
N CYS A 662 18.65 -5.14 18.86
CA CYS A 662 19.82 -4.32 19.22
C CYS A 662 20.27 -4.56 20.67
N LYS A 663 19.33 -4.68 21.60
CA LYS A 663 19.61 -5.02 23.00
C LYS A 663 20.21 -6.41 23.15
N MET A 664 19.74 -7.39 22.36
CA MET A 664 20.32 -8.74 22.32
C MET A 664 21.77 -8.72 21.83
N CYS A 665 22.06 -8.00 20.75
CA CYS A 665 23.43 -7.86 20.24
C CYS A 665 24.37 -7.23 21.27
N LYS A 666 23.91 -6.20 22.00
CA LYS A 666 24.67 -5.59 23.11
C LYS A 666 24.90 -6.58 24.26
N ALA A 667 23.87 -7.29 24.69
CA ALA A 667 23.97 -8.28 25.76
C ALA A 667 24.92 -9.45 25.42
N MET A 668 24.94 -9.88 24.15
CA MET A 668 25.88 -10.90 23.67
C MET A 668 27.32 -10.38 23.61
N TYR A 669 27.52 -9.12 23.23
CA TYR A 669 28.83 -8.47 23.23
C TYR A 669 29.41 -8.33 24.64
N GLU A 670 28.61 -7.89 25.61
CA GLU A 670 29.02 -7.79 27.02
C GLU A 670 29.44 -9.15 27.62
N LYS A 671 28.88 -10.24 27.11
CA LYS A 671 29.25 -11.61 27.50
C LYS A 671 30.44 -12.20 26.74
N GLY A 672 30.96 -11.50 25.73
CA GLY A 672 32.06 -12.00 24.90
C GLY A 672 31.68 -13.17 23.99
N MET A 673 30.39 -13.37 23.68
CA MET A 673 29.92 -14.46 22.80
C MET A 673 30.07 -14.09 21.32
N THR A 674 31.29 -14.00 20.81
CA THR A 674 31.61 -13.41 19.50
C THR A 674 31.07 -14.21 18.30
N GLU A 675 31.15 -15.54 18.33
CA GLU A 675 30.67 -16.40 17.24
C GLU A 675 29.14 -16.37 17.12
N GLU A 676 28.43 -16.58 18.24
CA GLU A 676 26.96 -16.49 18.27
C GLU A 676 26.45 -15.07 17.96
N LEU A 677 27.21 -14.04 18.37
CA LEU A 677 26.90 -12.65 18.01
C LEU A 677 27.01 -12.46 16.49
N HIS A 678 28.01 -13.02 15.84
CA HIS A 678 28.12 -12.94 14.39
C HIS A 678 26.91 -13.59 13.71
N GLU A 679 26.56 -14.83 14.09
CA GLU A 679 25.39 -15.53 13.54
C GLU A 679 24.11 -14.73 13.73
N THR A 680 23.86 -14.24 14.94
CA THR A 680 22.64 -13.46 15.26
C THR A 680 22.58 -12.13 14.52
N VAL A 681 23.70 -11.44 14.31
CA VAL A 681 23.71 -10.21 13.52
C VAL A 681 23.40 -10.52 12.04
N THR A 682 23.89 -11.63 11.51
CA THR A 682 23.53 -12.04 10.13
C THR A 682 22.05 -12.39 10.00
N LEU A 683 21.41 -12.89 11.06
CA LEU A 683 19.96 -13.10 11.09
C LEU A 683 19.16 -11.81 10.91
N GLY A 684 19.69 -10.69 11.41
CA GLY A 684 19.09 -9.38 11.17
C GLY A 684 18.96 -9.06 9.68
N LEU A 685 19.88 -9.53 8.83
CA LEU A 685 19.80 -9.33 7.37
C LEU A 685 18.79 -10.25 6.67
N ILE A 686 18.41 -11.36 7.30
CA ILE A 686 17.49 -12.38 6.78
C ILE A 686 16.04 -12.05 7.15
N CYS A 687 15.82 -11.43 8.30
CA CYS A 687 14.48 -11.18 8.83
C CYS A 687 13.62 -10.36 7.84
N LYS A 688 12.48 -10.93 7.43
CA LYS A 688 11.53 -10.30 6.49
C LYS A 688 10.99 -8.97 7.04
N GLN A 689 10.82 -8.87 8.35
CA GLN A 689 10.31 -7.67 9.01
C GLN A 689 11.28 -6.49 8.94
N PHE A 690 12.59 -6.75 9.08
CA PHE A 690 13.61 -5.71 8.97
C PHE A 690 13.88 -5.31 7.51
N SER A 691 13.69 -6.25 6.57
CA SER A 691 13.92 -6.02 5.13
C SER A 691 12.99 -4.96 4.50
N ARG A 692 11.86 -4.64 5.15
CA ARG A 692 10.92 -3.60 4.70
C ARG A 692 11.46 -2.19 4.95
N ASP A 693 12.20 -1.97 6.04
CA ASP A 693 12.72 -0.67 6.43
C ASP A 693 14.21 -0.53 6.05
N HIS A 694 14.50 0.32 5.06
CA HIS A 694 15.86 0.49 4.53
C HIS A 694 16.88 0.94 5.60
N GLY A 695 16.45 1.74 6.59
CA GLY A 695 17.32 2.17 7.70
C GLY A 695 17.80 1.00 8.56
N MET A 696 16.89 0.12 8.97
CA MET A 696 17.21 -1.05 9.80
C MET A 696 18.15 -2.03 9.07
N VAL A 697 17.96 -2.22 7.77
CA VAL A 697 18.87 -3.03 6.95
C VAL A 697 20.28 -2.45 6.97
N LYS A 698 20.43 -1.12 6.78
CA LYS A 698 21.75 -0.47 6.81
C LYS A 698 22.45 -0.63 8.16
N ASP A 699 21.70 -0.46 9.25
CA ASP A 699 22.23 -0.64 10.59
C ASP A 699 22.65 -2.10 10.85
N ALA A 700 21.87 -3.07 10.36
CA ALA A 700 22.25 -4.48 10.41
C ALA A 700 23.51 -4.77 9.58
N GLU A 701 23.66 -4.18 8.40
CA GLU A 701 24.87 -4.31 7.57
C GLU A 701 26.09 -3.71 8.28
N PHE A 702 25.92 -2.56 8.94
CA PHE A 702 26.99 -1.94 9.73
C PHE A 702 27.38 -2.78 10.96
N LEU A 703 26.40 -3.36 11.66
CA LEU A 703 26.65 -4.29 12.76
C LEU A 703 27.43 -5.53 12.27
N CYS A 704 27.07 -6.06 11.09
CA CYS A 704 27.82 -7.14 10.43
C CYS A 704 29.28 -6.74 10.18
N LEU A 705 29.52 -5.52 9.67
CA LEU A 705 30.87 -4.99 9.43
C LEU A 705 31.69 -4.83 10.71
N LYS A 706 31.05 -4.52 11.84
CA LYS A 706 31.71 -4.30 13.13
C LYS A 706 32.09 -5.62 13.82
N VAL A 707 31.21 -6.62 13.78
CA VAL A 707 31.38 -7.88 14.52
C VAL A 707 32.05 -8.96 13.67
N GLY A 708 31.81 -8.96 12.35
CA GLY A 708 32.12 -10.10 11.50
C GLY A 708 33.62 -10.41 11.38
N PRO A 709 33.98 -11.70 11.25
CA PRO A 709 35.36 -12.09 10.95
C PRO A 709 35.80 -11.48 9.61
N LEU A 710 37.06 -11.05 9.52
CA LEU A 710 37.63 -10.49 8.29
C LEU A 710 37.74 -11.58 7.21
N ASN A 711 36.70 -11.67 6.38
CA ASN A 711 36.55 -12.62 5.29
C ASN A 711 36.17 -11.92 3.98
N LEU A 712 36.30 -12.63 2.85
CA LEU A 712 35.91 -12.12 1.52
C LEU A 712 34.42 -11.68 1.46
N ASN A 713 33.54 -12.33 2.23
CA ASN A 713 32.14 -11.95 2.32
C ASN A 713 31.94 -10.59 3.00
N LEU A 714 32.71 -10.30 4.06
CA LEU A 714 32.70 -8.99 4.72
C LEU A 714 33.18 -7.89 3.77
N TYR A 715 34.16 -8.21 2.94
CA TYR A 715 34.63 -7.34 1.88
C TYR A 715 33.55 -7.01 0.85
N HIS A 716 32.79 -8.00 0.39
CA HIS A 716 31.66 -7.78 -0.53
C HIS A 716 30.56 -6.90 0.08
N LEU A 717 30.28 -7.06 1.38
CA LEU A 717 29.35 -6.21 2.12
C LEU A 717 29.89 -4.76 2.26
N ALA A 718 31.17 -4.58 2.60
CA ALA A 718 31.79 -3.25 2.67
C ALA A 718 31.75 -2.54 1.31
N ARG A 719 31.90 -3.32 0.22
CA ARG A 719 31.80 -2.81 -1.14
C ARG A 719 30.39 -2.36 -1.52
N SER A 720 29.33 -3.06 -1.10
CA SER A 720 27.96 -2.58 -1.31
C SER A 720 27.69 -1.30 -0.50
N PHE A 721 28.14 -1.28 0.75
CA PHE A 721 27.93 -0.15 1.67
C PHE A 721 28.46 1.18 1.12
N ILE A 722 29.67 1.21 0.52
CA ILE A 722 30.22 2.43 -0.10
C ILE A 722 29.42 2.92 -1.30
N ILE A 723 28.83 2.01 -2.07
CA ILE A 723 28.07 2.38 -3.28
C ILE A 723 26.79 3.13 -2.87
N GLU A 724 26.23 2.78 -1.72
CA GLU A 724 25.08 3.45 -1.11
C GLU A 724 25.49 4.74 -0.41
N GLU A 725 26.54 4.71 0.42
CA GLU A 725 26.99 5.84 1.25
C GLU A 725 28.16 6.61 0.61
N LYS A 726 27.90 7.23 -0.54
CA LYS A 726 28.92 7.86 -1.40
C LYS A 726 29.62 9.09 -0.79
N GLU A 727 28.98 9.73 0.18
CA GLU A 727 29.45 11.01 0.75
C GLU A 727 30.19 10.83 2.08
N LYS A 728 30.05 9.68 2.74
CA LYS A 728 30.64 9.45 4.07
C LYS A 728 32.07 8.94 3.96
N THR A 729 33.04 9.81 4.26
CA THR A 729 34.46 9.45 4.30
C THR A 729 34.76 8.28 5.25
N GLN A 730 34.02 8.13 6.36
CA GLN A 730 34.23 7.02 7.29
C GLN A 730 34.00 5.64 6.64
N ALA A 731 33.02 5.53 5.72
CA ALA A 731 32.73 4.29 5.01
C ALA A 731 33.91 3.87 4.12
N TYR A 732 34.51 4.84 3.43
CA TYR A 732 35.71 4.62 2.62
C TYR A 732 36.92 4.22 3.48
N ASN A 733 37.09 4.83 4.66
CA ASN A 733 38.17 4.48 5.58
C ASN A 733 38.03 3.04 6.09
N LEU A 734 36.82 2.64 6.50
CA LEU A 734 36.53 1.27 6.93
C LEU A 734 36.81 0.25 5.82
N TYR A 735 36.39 0.55 4.60
CA TYR A 735 36.68 -0.30 3.45
C TYR A 735 38.17 -0.39 3.14
N CYS A 736 38.89 0.73 3.16
CA CYS A 736 40.34 0.72 3.00
C CYS A 736 41.01 -0.11 4.10
N TYR A 737 40.55 -0.01 5.35
CA TYR A 737 41.04 -0.83 6.45
C TYR A 737 40.81 -2.32 6.19
N ILE A 738 39.58 -2.73 5.83
CA ILE A 738 39.25 -4.12 5.48
C ILE A 738 40.13 -4.61 4.32
N MET A 739 40.35 -3.78 3.30
CA MET A 739 41.22 -4.10 2.15
C MET A 739 42.69 -4.27 2.57
N THR A 740 43.21 -3.45 3.48
CA THR A 740 44.62 -3.59 3.93
C THR A 740 44.87 -4.88 4.71
N LYS A 741 43.86 -5.39 5.42
CA LYS A 741 43.96 -6.64 6.15
C LYS A 741 43.77 -7.85 5.22
N LEU A 742 42.87 -7.74 4.24
CA LEU A 742 42.63 -8.76 3.21
C LEU A 742 43.61 -8.59 2.03
N LYS A 743 44.84 -9.06 2.21
CA LYS A 743 45.92 -8.97 1.21
C LYS A 743 45.61 -9.59 -0.16
N GLU A 744 44.54 -10.39 -0.27
CA GLU A 744 44.17 -11.16 -1.45
C GLU A 744 43.36 -10.35 -2.50
N VAL A 745 42.77 -9.20 -2.12
CA VAL A 745 41.80 -8.50 -2.98
C VAL A 745 42.41 -7.27 -3.65
N THR A 746 42.40 -7.25 -4.98
CA THR A 746 42.81 -6.10 -5.80
C THR A 746 41.66 -5.58 -6.67
N ASP A 747 40.90 -4.63 -6.14
CA ASP A 747 39.61 -4.22 -6.73
C ASP A 747 39.70 -3.02 -7.69
N LEU A 748 40.70 -3.02 -8.57
CA LEU A 748 40.89 -1.97 -9.59
C LEU A 748 39.65 -1.86 -10.51
N ARG A 749 39.09 -2.99 -10.95
CA ARG A 749 37.89 -3.00 -11.81
C ARG A 749 36.68 -2.39 -11.13
N PHE A 750 36.55 -2.59 -9.82
CA PHE A 750 35.46 -1.98 -9.05
C PHE A 750 35.66 -0.48 -8.92
N ALA A 751 36.84 -0.04 -8.47
CA ALA A 751 37.15 1.38 -8.28
C ALA A 751 36.92 2.19 -9.57
N VAL A 752 37.37 1.67 -10.72
CA VAL A 752 37.14 2.30 -12.04
C VAL A 752 35.64 2.39 -12.37
N ARG A 753 34.87 1.31 -12.20
CA ARG A 753 33.42 1.33 -12.49
C ARG A 753 32.65 2.25 -11.55
N ALA A 754 33.05 2.30 -10.27
CA ALA A 754 32.43 3.18 -9.27
C ALA A 754 32.73 4.65 -9.59
N LEU A 755 33.95 4.96 -10.01
CA LEU A 755 34.35 6.31 -10.44
C LEU A 755 33.64 6.75 -11.72
N MET A 756 33.46 5.86 -12.71
CA MET A 756 32.70 6.16 -13.93
C MET A 756 31.25 6.55 -13.63
N LYS A 757 30.65 5.97 -12.59
CA LYS A 757 29.30 6.33 -12.15
C LYS A 757 29.27 7.63 -11.34
N ASN A 758 30.33 7.93 -10.58
CA ASN A 758 30.40 9.09 -9.70
C ASN A 758 31.76 9.81 -9.85
N PRO A 759 31.98 10.57 -10.93
CA PRO A 759 33.29 11.16 -11.25
C PRO A 759 33.72 12.29 -10.30
N ASN A 760 32.78 12.82 -9.50
CA ASN A 760 33.04 13.96 -8.61
C ASN A 760 33.44 13.55 -7.18
N CYS A 761 33.29 12.28 -6.79
CA CYS A 761 33.62 11.83 -5.44
C CYS A 761 35.15 11.74 -5.23
N LEU A 762 35.69 12.60 -4.38
CA LEU A 762 37.13 12.67 -4.07
C LEU A 762 37.68 11.36 -3.50
N ALA A 763 36.94 10.70 -2.60
CA ALA A 763 37.34 9.44 -1.99
C ALA A 763 37.48 8.30 -3.02
N LEU A 764 36.60 8.25 -4.03
CA LEU A 764 36.70 7.28 -5.13
C LEU A 764 37.88 7.56 -6.05
N ILE A 765 38.21 8.83 -6.30
CA ILE A 765 39.40 9.20 -7.08
C ILE A 765 40.67 8.75 -6.34
N LEU A 766 40.75 9.03 -5.03
CA LEU A 766 41.87 8.58 -4.19
C LEU A 766 41.95 7.04 -4.14
N LEU A 767 40.82 6.34 -3.99
CA LEU A 767 40.78 4.88 -3.99
C LEU A 767 41.25 4.29 -5.33
N ASN A 768 40.83 4.88 -6.46
CA ASN A 768 41.28 4.47 -7.79
C ASN A 768 42.78 4.75 -7.97
N GLY A 769 43.27 5.89 -7.49
CA GLY A 769 44.71 6.21 -7.44
C GLY A 769 45.50 5.16 -6.65
N ASN A 770 45.03 4.80 -5.45
CA ASN A 770 45.65 3.78 -4.60
C ASN A 770 45.65 2.41 -5.28
N ALA A 771 44.52 1.99 -5.86
CA ALA A 771 44.41 0.71 -6.57
C ALA A 771 45.37 0.63 -7.77
N ARG A 772 45.53 1.73 -8.52
CA ARG A 772 46.49 1.81 -9.63
C ARG A 772 47.95 1.83 -9.17
N MET A 773 48.22 2.51 -8.06
CA MET A 773 49.54 2.53 -7.42
C MET A 773 49.97 1.12 -7.01
N ILE A 774 49.07 0.35 -6.37
CA ILE A 774 49.30 -1.06 -6.02
C ILE A 774 49.46 -1.93 -7.28
N SER A 775 48.69 -1.65 -8.33
CA SER A 775 48.79 -2.37 -9.62
C SER A 775 50.06 -2.03 -10.42
N GLY A 776 50.88 -1.09 -9.95
CA GLY A 776 52.14 -0.69 -10.61
C GLY A 776 51.97 0.28 -11.79
N THR A 777 50.76 0.77 -12.08
CA THR A 777 50.48 1.74 -13.16
C THR A 777 50.67 3.19 -12.71
N TYR A 778 51.89 3.52 -12.24
CA TYR A 778 52.19 4.78 -11.55
C TYR A 778 51.86 6.06 -12.33
N LYS A 779 52.01 6.06 -13.66
CA LYS A 779 51.65 7.23 -14.49
C LYS A 779 50.15 7.54 -14.41
N GLN A 780 49.32 6.51 -14.43
CA GLN A 780 47.87 6.64 -14.33
C GLN A 780 47.43 6.91 -12.89
N ALA A 781 48.15 6.42 -11.88
CA ALA A 781 47.90 6.79 -10.48
C ALA A 781 48.19 8.28 -10.24
N LEU A 782 49.32 8.77 -10.77
CA LEU A 782 49.72 10.18 -10.68
C LEU A 782 48.67 11.12 -11.29
N THR A 783 48.07 10.77 -12.44
CA THR A 783 47.01 11.60 -13.03
C THR A 783 45.79 11.72 -12.13
N GLU A 784 45.42 10.65 -11.42
CA GLU A 784 44.29 10.68 -10.48
C GLU A 784 44.63 11.54 -9.26
N TYR A 785 45.81 11.37 -8.64
CA TYR A 785 46.21 12.19 -7.48
C TYR A 785 46.36 13.67 -7.83
N LEU A 786 46.92 14.00 -9.00
CA LEU A 786 46.98 15.37 -9.49
C LEU A 786 45.58 15.95 -9.73
N SER A 787 44.61 15.12 -10.15
CA SER A 787 43.22 15.57 -10.27
C SER A 787 42.60 15.89 -8.91
N VAL A 788 42.97 15.17 -7.85
CA VAL A 788 42.58 15.48 -6.46
C VAL A 788 43.21 16.79 -6.03
N LEU A 789 44.52 16.97 -6.23
CA LEU A 789 45.22 18.21 -5.87
C LEU A 789 44.70 19.45 -6.60
N ARG A 790 44.21 19.29 -7.84
CA ARG A 790 43.53 20.38 -8.58
C ARG A 790 42.20 20.79 -7.93
N LYS A 791 41.47 19.84 -7.34
CA LYS A 791 40.19 20.09 -6.67
C LYS A 791 40.38 20.57 -5.23
N THR A 792 41.33 19.96 -4.52
CA THR A 792 41.65 20.21 -3.12
C THR A 792 43.17 20.32 -2.98
N PRO A 793 43.73 21.55 -3.07
CA PRO A 793 45.18 21.75 -3.01
C PRO A 793 45.76 21.44 -1.62
N ASP A 794 44.94 21.55 -0.57
CA ASP A 794 45.35 21.37 0.83
C ASP A 794 45.44 19.89 1.26
N ASN A 795 45.28 18.94 0.33
CA ASN A 795 45.29 17.51 0.64
C ASN A 795 46.74 16.97 0.72
N ASP A 796 47.26 16.86 1.95
CA ASP A 796 48.60 16.36 2.27
C ASP A 796 48.85 14.92 1.80
N MET A 797 47.86 14.04 1.95
CA MET A 797 47.96 12.64 1.51
C MET A 797 48.09 12.52 -0.01
N ALA A 798 47.36 13.35 -0.78
CA ALA A 798 47.47 13.36 -2.23
C ALA A 798 48.84 13.88 -2.71
N LEU A 799 49.46 14.83 -1.99
CA LEU A 799 50.85 15.25 -2.25
C LEU A 799 51.83 14.11 -2.01
N LEU A 800 51.72 13.44 -0.86
CA LEU A 800 52.59 12.31 -0.51
C LEU A 800 52.48 11.19 -1.55
N CYS A 801 51.26 10.77 -1.89
CA CYS A 801 51.03 9.75 -2.92
C CYS A 801 51.56 10.17 -4.30
N SER A 802 51.46 11.45 -4.66
CA SER A 802 52.03 11.98 -5.91
C SER A 802 53.57 11.90 -5.92
N ALA A 803 54.21 12.26 -4.79
CA ALA A 803 55.66 12.15 -4.61
C ALA A 803 56.13 10.69 -4.71
N LEU A 804 55.40 9.77 -4.06
CA LEU A 804 55.69 8.33 -4.11
C LEU A 804 55.56 7.78 -5.52
N CYS A 805 54.50 8.13 -6.27
CA CYS A 805 54.36 7.75 -7.68
C CYS A 805 55.56 8.20 -8.52
N LEU A 806 56.02 9.44 -8.36
CA LEU A 806 57.18 9.96 -9.07
C LEU A 806 58.48 9.25 -8.64
N ALA A 807 58.64 8.95 -7.35
CA ALA A 807 59.78 8.21 -6.83
C ALA A 807 59.83 6.78 -7.40
N HIS A 808 58.69 6.10 -7.51
CA HIS A 808 58.57 4.79 -8.16
C HIS A 808 58.92 4.88 -9.66
N ILE A 809 58.41 5.87 -10.38
CA ILE A 809 58.75 6.09 -11.80
C ILE A 809 60.25 6.36 -11.97
N ALA A 810 60.87 7.15 -11.09
CA ALA A 810 62.31 7.42 -11.10
C ALA A 810 63.16 6.17 -10.77
N SER A 811 62.58 5.22 -10.04
CA SER A 811 63.21 3.96 -9.65
C SER A 811 63.10 2.87 -10.73
N GLN A 812 62.27 3.07 -11.78
CA GLN A 812 62.17 2.13 -12.90
C GLN A 812 63.42 2.17 -13.80
N ALA A 813 63.78 1.02 -14.37
CA ALA A 813 65.00 0.85 -15.17
C ALA A 813 65.06 1.72 -16.44
N TYR A 814 63.90 2.09 -17.03
CA TYR A 814 63.81 2.75 -18.33
C TYR A 814 63.18 4.16 -18.28
N SER A 815 63.61 5.01 -17.34
CA SER A 815 63.12 6.40 -17.25
C SER A 815 63.98 7.39 -18.04
N THR A 816 63.39 8.03 -19.07
CA THR A 816 64.00 9.18 -19.73
C THR A 816 63.87 10.40 -18.81
N ARG A 817 64.99 11.04 -18.46
CA ARG A 817 65.08 12.21 -17.53
C ARG A 817 64.90 11.90 -16.02
N LYS A 818 65.54 10.84 -15.52
CA LYS A 818 65.56 10.48 -14.08
C LYS A 818 65.90 11.65 -13.14
N ASN A 819 66.88 12.48 -13.48
CA ASN A 819 67.27 13.62 -12.64
C ASN A 819 66.17 14.67 -12.48
N ALA A 820 65.39 14.93 -13.55
CA ALA A 820 64.26 15.86 -13.48
C ALA A 820 63.14 15.31 -12.61
N LEU A 821 62.88 13.99 -12.68
CA LEU A 821 61.91 13.33 -11.81
C LEU A 821 62.34 13.39 -10.34
N ILE A 822 63.62 13.17 -10.03
CA ILE A 822 64.14 13.28 -8.65
C ILE A 822 63.95 14.71 -8.11
N ALA A 823 64.22 15.73 -8.92
CA ALA A 823 63.97 17.13 -8.53
C ALA A 823 62.48 17.38 -8.24
N GLN A 824 61.58 16.82 -9.06
CA GLN A 824 60.13 16.91 -8.82
C GLN A 824 59.74 16.19 -7.52
N VAL A 825 60.27 14.99 -7.26
CA VAL A 825 60.01 14.25 -6.00
C VAL A 825 60.40 15.10 -4.79
N ILE A 826 61.60 15.70 -4.81
CA ILE A 826 62.06 16.57 -3.72
C ILE A 826 61.10 17.75 -3.53
N CYS A 827 60.66 18.40 -4.62
CA CYS A 827 59.72 19.51 -4.58
C CYS A 827 58.36 19.11 -3.94
N PHE A 828 57.78 17.97 -4.35
CA PHE A 828 56.55 17.48 -3.76
C PHE A 828 56.72 17.07 -2.29
N MET A 829 57.87 16.50 -1.91
CA MET A 829 58.15 16.15 -0.51
C MET A 829 58.37 17.38 0.37
N THR A 830 58.98 18.45 -0.15
CA THR A 830 59.08 19.74 0.57
C THR A 830 57.71 20.38 0.75
N ALA A 831 56.86 20.36 -0.29
CA ALA A 831 55.50 20.85 -0.18
C ALA A 831 54.68 20.02 0.85
N TYR A 832 54.83 18.70 0.85
CA TYR A 832 54.22 17.84 1.87
C TYR A 832 54.71 18.20 3.29
N LYS A 833 56.01 18.46 3.47
CA LYS A 833 56.56 18.91 4.75
C LYS A 833 55.94 20.23 5.22
N GLU A 834 55.82 21.20 4.31
CA GLU A 834 55.24 22.51 4.63
C GLU A 834 53.76 22.40 5.01
N MET A 835 53.00 21.52 4.36
CA MET A 835 51.57 21.34 4.66
C MET A 835 51.33 20.51 5.93
N ARG A 836 52.04 19.40 6.11
CA ARG A 836 51.86 18.49 7.26
C ARG A 836 52.46 19.06 8.56
N GLY A 837 53.51 19.87 8.43
CA GLY A 837 54.31 20.35 9.54
C GLY A 837 55.47 19.42 9.91
N GLU A 838 56.32 19.93 10.81
CA GLU A 838 57.49 19.20 11.29
C GLU A 838 57.10 18.18 12.36
N CYS A 839 56.96 16.92 11.94
CA CYS A 839 56.59 15.82 12.82
C CYS A 839 57.40 14.55 12.50
N GLN A 840 57.33 13.57 13.40
CA GLN A 840 58.05 12.30 13.27
C GLN A 840 57.73 11.59 11.94
N GLU A 841 56.45 11.53 11.56
CA GLU A 841 55.96 10.97 10.29
C GLU A 841 56.57 11.65 9.07
N THR A 842 56.54 12.98 9.02
CA THR A 842 57.04 13.77 7.89
C THR A 842 58.52 13.51 7.63
N TYR A 843 59.34 13.56 8.69
CA TYR A 843 60.78 13.35 8.58
C TYR A 843 61.13 11.90 8.23
N TYR A 844 60.40 10.93 8.79
CA TYR A 844 60.53 9.53 8.41
C TYR A 844 60.23 9.32 6.92
N ASN A 845 59.11 9.85 6.42
CA ASN A 845 58.68 9.71 5.03
C ASN A 845 59.71 10.32 4.06
N ILE A 846 60.26 11.50 4.36
CA ILE A 846 61.33 12.12 3.56
C ILE A 846 62.60 11.26 3.58
N GLY A 847 63.03 10.80 4.75
CA GLY A 847 64.17 9.91 4.89
C GLY A 847 64.00 8.63 4.07
N ARG A 848 62.80 8.04 4.09
CA ARG A 848 62.47 6.82 3.36
C ARG A 848 62.48 7.00 1.84
N VAL A 849 61.92 8.10 1.33
CA VAL A 849 61.96 8.43 -0.10
C VAL A 849 63.40 8.62 -0.58
N LEU A 850 64.23 9.33 0.19
CA LEU A 850 65.65 9.53 -0.14
C LEU A 850 66.45 8.22 -0.09
N GLN A 851 66.15 7.36 0.86
CA GLN A 851 66.73 6.01 0.93
C GLN A 851 66.34 5.18 -0.30
N GLN A 852 65.08 5.26 -0.76
CA GLN A 852 64.61 4.59 -1.98
C GLN A 852 65.27 5.13 -3.25
N LEU A 853 65.53 6.45 -3.33
CA LEU A 853 66.27 7.08 -4.43
C LEU A 853 67.79 6.85 -4.38
N ASN A 854 68.28 6.07 -3.42
CA ASN A 854 69.69 5.75 -3.20
C ASN A 854 70.55 6.98 -2.81
N ILE A 855 70.01 7.88 -1.98
CA ILE A 855 70.73 9.03 -1.40
C ILE A 855 70.84 8.83 0.13
N PRO A 856 71.67 7.87 0.60
CA PRO A 856 71.65 7.43 1.99
C PRO A 856 72.14 8.50 2.98
N TYR A 857 73.09 9.37 2.59
CA TYR A 857 73.62 10.39 3.49
C TYR A 857 72.52 11.37 3.95
N ALA A 858 71.66 11.78 3.02
CA ALA A 858 70.56 12.70 3.29
C ALA A 858 69.44 11.98 4.08
N ALA A 859 69.20 10.70 3.79
CA ALA A 859 68.25 9.89 4.55
C ALA A 859 68.63 9.78 6.03
N VAL A 860 69.92 9.56 6.34
CA VAL A 860 70.43 9.51 7.73
C VAL A 860 70.14 10.80 8.50
N TYR A 861 70.32 11.96 7.87
CA TYR A 861 70.02 13.25 8.51
C TYR A 861 68.55 13.35 8.91
N TYR A 862 67.63 13.02 8.00
CA TYR A 862 66.20 13.09 8.26
C TYR A 862 65.71 12.03 9.25
N PHE A 863 66.27 10.82 9.23
CA PHE A 863 65.95 9.79 10.22
C PHE A 863 66.40 10.18 11.63
N LYS A 864 67.60 10.76 11.79
CA LYS A 864 68.05 11.27 13.09
C LYS A 864 67.15 12.37 13.60
N LYS A 865 66.76 13.31 12.73
CA LYS A 865 65.76 14.32 13.07
C LYS A 865 64.43 13.70 13.48
N ALA A 866 63.95 12.67 12.78
CA ALA A 866 62.69 12.02 13.13
C ALA A 866 62.70 11.41 14.55
N LEU A 867 63.85 10.90 15.03
CA LEU A 867 63.99 10.38 16.40
C LEU A 867 63.91 11.46 17.49
N GLU A 868 64.20 12.72 17.16
CA GLU A 868 64.10 13.85 18.10
C GLU A 868 62.65 14.26 18.38
N PHE A 869 61.70 13.86 17.52
CA PHE A 869 60.28 14.19 17.66
C PHE A 869 59.49 13.05 18.31
N PRO A 870 58.52 13.38 19.19
CA PRO A 870 57.57 12.40 19.71
C PRO A 870 56.63 11.90 18.58
N PRO A 871 55.95 10.76 18.79
CA PRO A 871 54.95 10.27 17.84
C PRO A 871 53.85 11.30 17.58
N CYS A 872 53.37 11.35 16.33
CA CYS A 872 52.35 12.32 15.91
C CYS A 872 50.99 12.11 16.60
N VAL A 873 50.69 10.86 16.98
CA VAL A 873 49.45 10.46 17.65
C VAL A 873 49.84 9.74 18.93
N ALA A 874 49.38 10.25 20.07
CA ALA A 874 49.56 9.59 21.35
C ALA A 874 48.63 8.37 21.42
N ASP A 875 49.20 7.21 21.70
CA ASP A 875 48.48 5.95 21.81
C ASP A 875 49.06 5.16 22.99
N GLU A 876 48.19 4.55 23.81
CA GLU A 876 48.58 3.77 24.98
C GLU A 876 49.34 2.49 24.57
N GLU A 877 49.01 1.95 23.39
CA GLU A 877 49.65 0.75 22.82
C GLU A 877 50.91 1.07 21.99
N GLY A 878 51.19 2.37 21.76
CA GLY A 878 52.37 2.82 21.00
C GLY A 878 52.32 2.51 19.50
N THR A 879 51.16 2.20 18.93
CA THR A 879 51.00 1.74 17.53
C THR A 879 51.50 2.74 16.48
N PHE A 880 51.46 4.04 16.80
CA PHE A 880 51.86 5.12 15.89
C PHE A 880 53.30 5.62 16.12
N ASN A 881 54.08 4.93 16.97
CA ASN A 881 55.47 5.30 17.22
C ASN A 881 56.41 4.69 16.17
N LEU A 882 56.99 5.54 15.33
CA LEU A 882 57.86 5.13 14.22
C LEU A 882 59.33 4.93 14.63
N GLN A 883 59.68 5.07 15.92
CA GLN A 883 61.07 4.97 16.39
C GLN A 883 61.73 3.64 16.01
N HIS A 884 60.99 2.54 16.11
CA HIS A 884 61.46 1.20 15.78
C HIS A 884 61.80 1.10 14.28
N GLU A 885 60.91 1.57 13.40
CA GLU A 885 61.10 1.57 11.95
C GLU A 885 62.22 2.52 11.50
N ILE A 886 62.35 3.67 12.14
CA ILE A 886 63.42 4.64 11.88
C ILE A 886 64.77 4.02 12.23
N ALA A 887 64.90 3.45 13.42
CA ALA A 887 66.13 2.82 13.90
C ALA A 887 66.53 1.62 13.04
N TYR A 888 65.57 0.78 12.65
CA TYR A 888 65.80 -0.34 11.74
C TYR A 888 66.32 0.14 10.37
N ASN A 889 65.72 1.18 9.80
CA ASN A 889 66.18 1.74 8.53
C ASN A 889 67.57 2.39 8.61
N LEU A 890 67.90 3.05 9.73
CA LEU A 890 69.24 3.57 10.00
C LEU A 890 70.27 2.44 10.09
N ALA A 891 69.96 1.37 10.82
CA ALA A 891 70.82 0.21 10.95
C ALA A 891 71.12 -0.43 9.58
N LEU A 892 70.11 -0.55 8.70
CA LEU A 892 70.31 -1.04 7.32
C LEU A 892 71.26 -0.16 6.50
N ILE A 893 71.20 1.17 6.66
CA ILE A 893 72.11 2.08 5.97
C ILE A 893 73.54 1.89 6.48
N TYR A 894 73.73 1.85 7.80
CA TYR A 894 75.06 1.68 8.41
C TYR A 894 75.68 0.31 8.12
N GLN A 895 74.85 -0.74 8.08
CA GLN A 895 75.27 -2.07 7.67
C GLN A 895 75.79 -2.08 6.23
N ARG A 896 75.08 -1.43 5.28
CA ARG A 896 75.54 -1.29 3.89
C ARG A 896 76.84 -0.50 3.76
N SER A 897 77.12 0.40 4.70
CA SER A 897 78.38 1.15 4.79
C SER A 897 79.47 0.45 5.61
N ASN A 898 79.28 -0.81 6.01
CA ASN A 898 80.18 -1.60 6.88
C ASN A 898 80.46 -0.99 8.28
N ASN A 899 79.61 -0.07 8.75
CA ASN A 899 79.71 0.48 10.09
C ASN A 899 78.82 -0.31 11.06
N LEU A 900 79.29 -1.50 11.46
CA LEU A 900 78.53 -2.45 12.26
C LEU A 900 78.27 -1.96 13.69
N SER A 901 79.20 -1.20 14.28
CA SER A 901 79.05 -0.69 15.65
C SER A 901 77.88 0.28 15.77
N LEU A 902 77.72 1.18 14.80
CA LEU A 902 76.60 2.11 14.79
C LEU A 902 75.28 1.42 14.44
N ALA A 903 75.31 0.40 13.58
CA ALA A 903 74.14 -0.41 13.28
C ALA A 903 73.63 -1.15 14.54
N GLN A 904 74.53 -1.76 15.31
CA GLN A 904 74.20 -2.40 16.59
C GLN A 904 73.64 -1.39 17.59
N TYR A 905 74.25 -0.21 17.73
CA TYR A 905 73.76 0.84 18.62
C TYR A 905 72.29 1.20 18.40
N TYR A 906 71.83 1.34 17.15
CA TYR A 906 70.43 1.69 16.88
C TYR A 906 69.48 0.52 17.13
N ILE A 907 69.90 -0.71 16.82
CA ILE A 907 69.10 -1.91 17.11
C ILE A 907 68.93 -2.08 18.62
N ASP A 908 70.02 -1.95 19.39
CA ASP A 908 70.00 -2.22 20.83
C ASP A 908 69.22 -1.18 21.62
N ASN A 909 69.22 0.08 21.18
CA ASN A 909 68.55 1.17 21.91
C ASN A 909 67.07 1.37 21.52
N TYR A 910 66.66 0.95 20.32
CA TYR A 910 65.35 1.32 19.76
C TYR A 910 64.58 0.17 19.12
N CYS A 911 65.18 -1.03 18.93
CA CYS A 911 64.51 -2.17 18.29
C CYS A 911 64.36 -3.39 19.21
N ILE A 912 64.80 -3.32 20.46
CA ILE A 912 64.58 -4.38 21.45
C ILE A 912 63.16 -4.22 22.01
N VAL A 913 62.34 -5.27 21.83
CA VAL A 913 60.95 -5.40 22.32
C VAL A 913 60.93 -5.74 23.80
#